data_AF-A0A970C711-F1
#
_entry.id   AF-A0A970C711-F1
#
_cell.length_a   1.000
_cell.length_b   1.000
_cell.length_c   1.000
_cell.angle_alpha   90.00
_cell.angle_beta   90.00
_cell.angle_gamma   90.00
#
_symmetry.space_group_name_H-M   'P 1'
#
loop_
_entity.id
_entity.type
_entity.pdbx_description
1 polymer ?
#
loop_
_entity_poly.entity_id
_entity_poly.type
_entity_poly.pdbx_seq_one_letter_code
_entity_poly.pdbx_strand_id
1 'polypeptide(L)'
;MKTATVALLGMALLWVGPADVSGGQPPHPARIILDLDLAEDVDDAGALAVLHALANRGEAEILGIMISSKNEWVGPCADAINTWYGRPDIPIGYQRGHQFGYRNPKDPNRNTPSSYAEHVARAFPHDLQRSSDAPDAAELYRRLLAAQPDQSVTIVTVGFLSNLRDLLDSRPEAHSPLDGEALVKQKVKQWVCMGGIFPEGQFPEGNAEYNLMYDTVASVRAVNDWPTPIVFSDFKIGVRIKVGGCLKNTPEANPVRACYQHYNGLKDREAWDLTAVLYAVRGASNYWKLSEPGLCLMHARVTHGYNEWIPTPLKSHRYLIEDMPPEQIAAVLEELMLDPPRSGNPILKGWYADPEATVFRNRYWIYPTFSAPYDQQLHFDAFSSPDLIHWTKHERILDNKEVRWARRAMWAPAAVERNGRYYLFFSANDVHEGEIGGIGVAVADRPEGPFKDLLGKPLIGEIVNGAQPIDQFVFKDKDGQDYMVYGGWSHCNIVRLRPDFTGLVPFPDGTIYKEITPDRYVEGPCMFIRNGRYYFMWSEGGWTGPNYSVAYAIGDSPLGPFKRIGKILQQDPAVATGAGHHSVLNIPGTDEWYIVYHRRPLTETDPNHRVTCIDRMEFDEQGLIKPVKITHVGVARRSLGNDAQ
;
A
#
# COMPACT_ATOMS: atom_id res chain seq x y z
N MET A 1 70.20 -34.66 10.93
CA MET A 1 69.02 -35.42 10.45
C MET A 1 67.84 -35.04 11.33
N LYS A 2 66.84 -34.42 10.70
CA LYS A 2 65.44 -34.15 11.08
C LYS A 2 65.07 -34.15 12.58
N THR A 3 64.79 -32.96 13.11
CA THR A 3 63.89 -32.76 14.26
C THR A 3 62.73 -31.88 13.81
N ALA A 4 61.51 -32.38 14.07
CA ALA A 4 60.24 -31.79 13.64
C ALA A 4 59.85 -30.60 14.53
N THR A 5 59.33 -29.56 13.90
CA THR A 5 58.75 -28.38 14.55
C THR A 5 57.31 -28.70 14.95
N VAL A 6 57.02 -28.71 16.26
CA VAL A 6 55.65 -28.66 16.80
C VAL A 6 55.33 -27.19 17.06
N ALA A 7 54.33 -26.65 16.36
CA ALA A 7 53.77 -25.33 16.64
C ALA A 7 52.64 -25.47 17.65
N LEU A 8 52.81 -24.86 18.84
CA LEU A 8 51.72 -24.56 19.77
C LEU A 8 51.00 -23.30 19.26
N LEU A 9 49.73 -23.42 18.87
CA LEU A 9 48.81 -22.29 18.75
C LEU A 9 47.96 -22.21 20.02
N GLY A 10 48.03 -21.08 20.71
CA GLY A 10 47.23 -20.77 21.88
C GLY A 10 45.75 -20.60 21.52
N MET A 11 44.88 -21.19 22.33
CA MET A 11 43.44 -20.92 22.33
C MET A 11 43.20 -19.50 22.87
N ALA A 12 42.74 -18.60 22.01
CA ALA A 12 42.02 -17.41 22.44
C ALA A 12 40.54 -17.79 22.59
N LEU A 13 40.02 -17.77 23.82
CA LEU A 13 38.58 -17.81 24.07
C LEU A 13 37.97 -16.49 23.58
N LEU A 14 37.22 -16.55 22.48
CA LEU A 14 36.32 -15.48 22.06
C LEU A 14 35.02 -15.62 22.85
N TRP A 15 34.79 -14.66 23.75
CA TRP A 15 33.54 -14.46 24.45
C TRP A 15 32.52 -13.91 23.44
N VAL A 16 31.56 -14.74 23.02
CA VAL A 16 30.44 -14.33 22.16
C VAL A 16 29.38 -13.71 23.07
N GLY A 17 29.24 -12.39 23.02
CA GLY A 17 28.12 -11.68 23.66
C GLY A 17 26.77 -12.08 23.05
N PRO A 18 25.65 -11.78 23.71
CA PRO A 18 24.32 -12.12 23.20
C PRO A 18 24.12 -11.46 21.83
N ALA A 19 23.63 -12.26 20.88
CA ALA A 19 23.35 -11.81 19.53
C ALA A 19 22.34 -10.66 19.53
N ASP A 20 22.67 -9.63 18.76
CA ASP A 20 21.85 -8.46 18.51
C ASP A 20 20.51 -8.88 17.89
N VAL A 21 19.41 -8.50 18.54
CA VAL A 21 18.04 -8.79 18.07
C VAL A 21 17.69 -7.77 16.99
N SER A 22 18.26 -7.94 15.81
CA SER A 22 17.76 -7.34 14.58
C SER A 22 17.41 -8.47 13.62
N GLY A 23 16.15 -8.91 13.69
CA GLY A 23 15.57 -9.79 12.67
C GLY A 23 15.62 -9.05 11.33
N GLY A 24 16.61 -9.38 10.49
CA GLY A 24 16.69 -8.86 9.14
C GLY A 24 15.41 -9.22 8.40
N GLN A 25 14.75 -8.23 7.79
CA GLN A 25 13.61 -8.48 6.93
C GLN A 25 14.00 -9.49 5.83
N PRO A 26 13.14 -10.46 5.49
CA PRO A 26 13.41 -11.34 4.37
C PRO A 26 13.64 -10.50 3.10
N PRO A 27 14.54 -10.92 2.20
CA PRO A 27 14.95 -10.12 1.04
C PRO A 27 13.79 -9.78 0.09
N HIS A 28 12.67 -10.50 0.17
CA HIS A 28 11.44 -10.26 -0.58
C HIS A 28 10.20 -10.61 0.27
N PRO A 29 9.06 -9.91 0.09
CA PRO A 29 7.81 -10.20 0.78
C PRO A 29 7.32 -11.63 0.48
N ALA A 30 6.64 -12.26 1.45
CA ALA A 30 5.97 -13.53 1.25
C ALA A 30 4.77 -13.37 0.31
N ARG A 31 4.71 -14.15 -0.77
CA ARG A 31 3.58 -14.12 -1.70
C ARG A 31 2.48 -15.04 -1.22
N ILE A 32 1.35 -14.46 -0.82
CA ILE A 32 0.25 -15.14 -0.13
C ILE A 32 -0.98 -15.21 -1.02
N ILE A 33 -1.55 -16.41 -1.16
CA ILE A 33 -2.97 -16.57 -1.51
C ILE A 33 -3.67 -17.06 -0.25
N LEU A 34 -4.68 -16.32 0.22
CA LEU A 34 -5.46 -16.67 1.40
C LEU A 34 -6.82 -17.24 0.99
N ASP A 35 -7.13 -18.44 1.46
CA ASP A 35 -8.42 -19.11 1.30
C ASP A 35 -9.14 -19.13 2.64
N LEU A 36 -10.32 -18.54 2.68
CA LEU A 36 -11.05 -18.22 3.90
C LEU A 36 -12.55 -18.37 3.66
N ASP A 37 -13.33 -18.46 4.74
CA ASP A 37 -14.76 -18.70 4.63
C ASP A 37 -15.61 -17.49 5.06
N LEU A 38 -15.13 -16.63 5.98
CA LEU A 38 -15.85 -15.47 6.55
C LEU A 38 -17.28 -15.82 7.01
N ALA A 39 -17.47 -17.07 7.42
CA ALA A 39 -18.75 -17.64 7.77
C ALA A 39 -18.63 -18.39 9.10
N GLU A 40 -19.73 -18.45 9.84
CA GLU A 40 -19.81 -19.13 11.15
C GLU A 40 -18.93 -18.57 12.28
N ASP A 41 -17.65 -18.23 12.07
CA ASP A 41 -16.78 -17.50 13.00
C ASP A 41 -16.27 -16.18 12.40
N VAL A 42 -15.65 -15.35 13.23
CA VAL A 42 -15.20 -13.99 12.87
C VAL A 42 -13.68 -13.90 12.75
N ASP A 43 -12.94 -14.92 13.19
CA ASP A 43 -11.49 -14.87 13.17
C ASP A 43 -10.89 -14.87 11.76
N ASP A 44 -11.62 -15.27 10.71
CA ASP A 44 -11.26 -14.98 9.31
C ASP A 44 -11.07 -13.48 9.04
N ALA A 45 -11.96 -12.64 9.58
CA ALA A 45 -11.86 -11.18 9.42
C ALA A 45 -10.62 -10.64 10.15
N GLY A 46 -10.28 -11.24 11.30
CA GLY A 46 -9.03 -10.99 12.01
C GLY A 46 -7.80 -11.45 11.22
N ALA A 47 -7.86 -12.63 10.58
CA ALA A 47 -6.80 -13.17 9.75
C ALA A 47 -6.53 -12.29 8.53
N LEU A 48 -7.59 -11.78 7.89
CA LEU A 48 -7.49 -10.83 6.79
C LEU A 48 -6.88 -9.50 7.27
N ALA A 49 -7.26 -9.00 8.45
CA ALA A 49 -6.65 -7.80 9.06
C ALA A 49 -5.15 -7.98 9.32
N VAL A 50 -4.75 -9.12 9.88
CA VAL A 50 -3.35 -9.48 10.13
C VAL A 50 -2.56 -9.55 8.82
N LEU A 51 -3.12 -10.17 7.77
CA LEU A 51 -2.48 -10.25 6.46
C LEU A 51 -2.27 -8.86 5.85
N HIS A 52 -3.27 -7.97 5.92
CA HIS A 52 -3.15 -6.59 5.46
C HIS A 52 -2.11 -5.79 6.26
N ALA A 53 -2.05 -5.96 7.58
CA ALA A 53 -1.05 -5.31 8.43
C ALA A 53 0.37 -5.78 8.08
N LEU A 54 0.56 -7.06 7.79
CA LEU A 54 1.84 -7.61 7.33
C LEU A 54 2.21 -7.10 5.93
N ALA A 55 1.22 -6.95 5.04
CA ALA A 55 1.42 -6.33 3.73
C ALA A 55 1.78 -4.83 3.85
N ASN A 56 1.17 -4.10 4.79
CA ASN A 56 1.53 -2.73 5.13
C ASN A 56 2.97 -2.61 5.63
N ARG A 57 3.53 -3.65 6.24
CA ARG A 57 4.93 -3.67 6.70
C ARG A 57 5.92 -4.11 5.62
N GLY A 58 5.44 -4.39 4.40
CA GLY A 58 6.24 -4.92 3.31
C GLY A 58 6.68 -6.37 3.53
N GLU A 59 6.03 -7.08 4.46
CA GLU A 59 6.36 -8.48 4.79
C GLU A 59 5.59 -9.47 3.90
N ALA A 60 4.43 -9.06 3.35
CA ALA A 60 3.58 -9.88 2.49
C ALA A 60 3.14 -9.16 1.21
N GLU A 61 2.99 -9.94 0.14
CA GLU A 61 2.32 -9.57 -1.10
C GLU A 61 1.06 -10.43 -1.22
N ILE A 62 -0.13 -9.81 -1.19
CA ILE A 62 -1.41 -10.52 -1.28
C ILE A 62 -1.75 -10.71 -2.76
N LEU A 63 -1.64 -11.94 -3.25
CA LEU A 63 -1.90 -12.28 -4.64
C LEU A 63 -3.39 -12.42 -4.95
N GLY A 64 -4.18 -12.87 -3.98
CA GLY A 64 -5.62 -13.06 -4.11
C GLY A 64 -6.26 -13.64 -2.85
N ILE A 65 -7.57 -13.49 -2.78
CA ILE A 65 -8.43 -14.03 -1.72
C ILE A 65 -9.38 -15.05 -2.33
N MET A 66 -9.51 -16.22 -1.71
CA MET A 66 -10.44 -17.26 -2.14
C MET A 66 -11.51 -17.42 -1.07
N ILE A 67 -12.76 -17.44 -1.48
CA ILE A 67 -13.90 -17.73 -0.62
C ILE A 67 -14.21 -19.23 -0.75
N SER A 68 -14.12 -19.97 0.35
CA SER A 68 -14.43 -21.41 0.40
C SER A 68 -15.84 -21.74 0.88
N SER A 69 -16.59 -20.76 1.41
CA SER A 69 -17.98 -20.95 1.82
C SER A 69 -19.00 -20.57 0.75
N LYS A 70 -20.14 -21.27 0.76
CA LYS A 70 -21.29 -20.91 -0.08
C LYS A 70 -22.13 -19.84 0.61
N ASN A 71 -21.82 -18.57 0.39
CA ASN A 71 -22.62 -17.44 0.84
C ASN A 71 -22.44 -16.25 -0.10
N GLU A 72 -23.50 -15.53 -0.46
CA GLU A 72 -23.42 -14.41 -1.41
C GLU A 72 -22.82 -13.12 -0.81
N TRP A 73 -22.73 -13.01 0.52
CA TRP A 73 -22.28 -11.81 1.22
C TRP A 73 -20.82 -11.85 1.68
N VAL A 74 -20.21 -13.03 1.77
CA VAL A 74 -18.84 -13.17 2.30
C VAL A 74 -17.77 -12.63 1.34
N GLY A 75 -17.96 -12.76 0.02
CA GLY A 75 -17.11 -12.14 -0.99
C GLY A 75 -17.16 -10.60 -0.91
N PRO A 76 -18.35 -9.99 -0.96
CA PRO A 76 -18.52 -8.55 -0.72
C PRO A 76 -17.95 -8.08 0.62
N CYS A 77 -18.06 -8.89 1.69
CA CYS A 77 -17.45 -8.58 2.99
C CYS A 77 -15.92 -8.58 2.94
N ALA A 78 -15.30 -9.57 2.27
CA ALA A 78 -13.86 -9.60 2.04
C ALA A 78 -13.40 -8.38 1.22
N ASP A 79 -14.15 -8.03 0.17
CA ASP A 79 -13.88 -6.87 -0.66
C ASP A 79 -13.97 -5.55 0.10
N ALA A 80 -14.97 -5.40 0.99
CA ALA A 80 -15.08 -4.23 1.86
C ALA A 80 -13.87 -4.09 2.81
N ILE A 81 -13.36 -5.20 3.35
CA ILE A 81 -12.13 -5.20 4.17
C ILE A 81 -10.91 -4.83 3.32
N ASN A 82 -10.76 -5.43 2.14
CA ASN A 82 -9.67 -5.12 1.20
C ASN A 82 -9.68 -3.64 0.80
N THR A 83 -10.86 -3.12 0.46
CA THR A 83 -11.10 -1.71 0.12
C THR A 83 -10.71 -0.80 1.28
N TRP A 84 -11.15 -1.10 2.52
CA TRP A 84 -10.76 -0.34 3.71
C TRP A 84 -9.23 -0.25 3.89
N TYR A 85 -8.52 -1.35 3.60
CA TYR A 85 -7.06 -1.41 3.61
C TYR A 85 -6.39 -0.81 2.38
N GLY A 86 -7.12 -0.07 1.54
CA GLY A 86 -6.57 0.61 0.35
C GLY A 86 -6.20 -0.33 -0.79
N ARG A 87 -6.74 -1.55 -0.80
CA ARG A 87 -6.44 -2.59 -1.80
C ARG A 87 -7.71 -3.15 -2.46
N PRO A 88 -8.58 -2.30 -3.04
CA PRO A 88 -9.84 -2.74 -3.64
C PRO A 88 -9.64 -3.69 -4.82
N ASP A 89 -8.48 -3.63 -5.50
CA ASP A 89 -8.23 -4.43 -6.71
C ASP A 89 -7.68 -5.84 -6.42
N ILE A 90 -7.65 -6.31 -5.16
CA ILE A 90 -7.21 -7.68 -4.87
C ILE A 90 -8.20 -8.68 -5.50
N PRO A 91 -7.74 -9.61 -6.36
CA PRO A 91 -8.64 -10.59 -6.97
C PRO A 91 -9.31 -11.49 -5.93
N ILE A 92 -10.63 -11.63 -6.03
CA ILE A 92 -11.43 -12.53 -5.21
C ILE A 92 -11.93 -13.70 -6.08
N GLY A 93 -11.81 -14.92 -5.58
CA GLY A 93 -12.34 -16.14 -6.22
C GLY A 93 -13.43 -16.75 -5.35
N TYR A 94 -14.44 -17.37 -5.96
CA TYR A 94 -15.58 -17.96 -5.27
C TYR A 94 -15.71 -19.46 -5.54
N GLN A 95 -15.95 -20.22 -4.47
CA GLN A 95 -16.19 -21.66 -4.55
C GLN A 95 -17.47 -21.97 -5.34
N ARG A 96 -17.34 -22.69 -6.47
CA ARG A 96 -18.51 -23.15 -7.26
C ARG A 96 -18.74 -24.66 -7.20
N GLY A 97 -17.74 -25.42 -6.78
CA GLY A 97 -17.82 -26.88 -6.68
C GLY A 97 -18.85 -27.38 -5.66
N HIS A 98 -18.97 -28.69 -5.52
CA HIS A 98 -19.84 -29.29 -4.50
C HIS A 98 -19.09 -29.52 -3.19
N GLN A 99 -19.79 -29.42 -2.05
CA GLN A 99 -19.23 -29.72 -0.73
C GLN A 99 -19.87 -30.98 -0.16
N PHE A 100 -19.06 -31.96 0.24
CA PHE A 100 -19.53 -33.27 0.69
C PHE A 100 -18.93 -33.65 2.05
N GLY A 101 -19.70 -33.54 3.15
CA GLY A 101 -19.21 -33.90 4.49
C GLY A 101 -20.23 -33.80 5.64
N TYR A 102 -19.73 -33.69 6.88
CA TYR A 102 -20.48 -34.01 8.12
C TYR A 102 -21.77 -33.21 8.32
N ARG A 103 -21.78 -31.91 8.02
CA ARG A 103 -22.99 -31.06 8.08
C ARG A 103 -23.82 -31.08 6.80
N ASN A 104 -23.34 -31.78 5.78
CA ASN A 104 -23.91 -31.74 4.44
C ASN A 104 -24.02 -33.12 3.73
N PRO A 105 -24.72 -34.11 4.31
CA PRO A 105 -24.92 -35.39 3.63
C PRO A 105 -26.02 -35.36 2.55
N LYS A 106 -26.78 -34.26 2.40
CA LYS A 106 -28.00 -34.22 1.55
C LYS A 106 -28.14 -33.01 0.62
N ASP A 107 -27.41 -31.91 0.82
CA ASP A 107 -27.52 -30.69 -0.01
C ASP A 107 -26.14 -30.04 -0.26
N PRO A 108 -25.34 -30.55 -1.21
CA PRO A 108 -23.98 -30.05 -1.47
C PRO A 108 -23.89 -28.57 -1.91
N ASN A 109 -25.03 -27.88 -2.00
CA ASN A 109 -25.16 -26.46 -2.31
C ASN A 109 -25.71 -25.62 -1.14
N ARG A 110 -25.83 -26.20 0.05
CA ARG A 110 -26.32 -25.52 1.25
C ARG A 110 -25.52 -24.25 1.53
N ASN A 111 -26.24 -23.16 1.79
CA ASN A 111 -25.67 -21.90 2.21
C ASN A 111 -25.01 -21.99 3.60
N THR A 112 -23.78 -21.49 3.73
CA THR A 112 -23.04 -21.36 4.99
C THR A 112 -23.33 -19.99 5.61
N PRO A 113 -24.01 -19.91 6.76
CA PRO A 113 -24.44 -18.62 7.31
C PRO A 113 -23.27 -17.80 7.87
N SER A 114 -23.37 -16.47 7.75
CA SER A 114 -22.48 -15.51 8.42
C SER A 114 -23.36 -14.49 9.16
N SER A 115 -23.06 -14.20 10.42
CA SER A 115 -23.83 -13.25 11.23
C SER A 115 -23.47 -11.78 10.96
N TYR A 116 -22.37 -11.53 10.24
CA TYR A 116 -21.81 -10.21 10.03
C TYR A 116 -21.64 -9.83 8.56
N ALA A 117 -21.39 -10.77 7.65
CA ALA A 117 -20.99 -10.46 6.27
C ALA A 117 -21.98 -9.56 5.53
N GLU A 118 -23.29 -9.84 5.64
CA GLU A 118 -24.32 -9.00 5.01
C GLU A 118 -24.35 -7.58 5.59
N HIS A 119 -24.24 -7.44 6.92
CA HIS A 119 -24.24 -6.13 7.57
C HIS A 119 -23.03 -5.30 7.11
N VAL A 120 -21.86 -5.92 7.01
CA VAL A 120 -20.62 -5.28 6.57
C VAL A 120 -20.72 -4.90 5.09
N ALA A 121 -21.08 -5.84 4.22
CA ALA A 121 -21.25 -5.56 2.80
C ALA A 121 -22.22 -4.38 2.58
N ARG A 122 -23.32 -4.28 3.33
CA ARG A 122 -24.27 -3.17 3.19
C ARG A 122 -23.76 -1.82 3.70
N ALA A 123 -22.84 -1.81 4.65
CA ALA A 123 -22.43 -0.61 5.37
C ALA A 123 -21.14 0.03 4.84
N PHE A 124 -20.26 -0.75 4.20
CA PHE A 124 -18.91 -0.30 3.84
C PHE A 124 -18.70 -0.27 2.31
N PRO A 125 -17.86 0.66 1.80
CA PRO A 125 -17.54 0.72 0.37
C PRO A 125 -16.83 -0.54 -0.13
N HIS A 126 -17.26 -1.05 -1.29
CA HIS A 126 -16.74 -2.21 -2.01
C HIS A 126 -17.33 -2.20 -3.43
N ASP A 127 -16.80 -2.99 -4.37
CA ASP A 127 -17.31 -3.07 -5.74
C ASP A 127 -17.86 -4.45 -6.13
N LEU A 128 -17.51 -5.52 -5.41
CA LEU A 128 -18.07 -6.85 -5.60
C LEU A 128 -19.48 -6.98 -4.98
N GLN A 129 -20.51 -7.09 -5.81
CA GLN A 129 -21.90 -7.07 -5.32
C GLN A 129 -22.37 -8.41 -4.71
N ARG A 130 -21.89 -9.54 -5.25
CA ARG A 130 -22.21 -10.88 -4.75
C ARG A 130 -20.98 -11.77 -4.89
N SER A 131 -20.81 -12.72 -3.98
CA SER A 131 -19.71 -13.69 -4.08
C SER A 131 -19.74 -14.43 -5.42
N SER A 132 -20.94 -14.79 -5.90
CA SER A 132 -21.11 -15.49 -7.18
C SER A 132 -20.78 -14.66 -8.43
N ASP A 133 -20.58 -13.34 -8.30
CA ASP A 133 -20.09 -12.48 -9.39
C ASP A 133 -18.56 -12.61 -9.59
N ALA A 134 -17.84 -13.16 -8.60
CA ALA A 134 -16.41 -13.43 -8.69
C ALA A 134 -16.10 -14.64 -9.61
N PRO A 135 -14.90 -14.74 -10.21
CA PRO A 135 -14.47 -15.93 -10.94
C PRO A 135 -14.48 -17.18 -10.05
N ASP A 136 -14.49 -18.35 -10.68
CA ASP A 136 -14.29 -19.62 -9.95
C ASP A 136 -12.94 -19.60 -9.20
N ALA A 137 -12.94 -20.05 -7.95
CA ALA A 137 -11.74 -20.02 -7.11
C ALA A 137 -10.60 -20.89 -7.67
N ALA A 138 -10.89 -22.06 -8.24
CA ALA A 138 -9.86 -22.92 -8.83
C ALA A 138 -9.27 -22.29 -10.10
N GLU A 139 -10.11 -21.69 -10.96
CA GLU A 139 -9.65 -20.90 -12.11
C GLU A 139 -8.73 -19.74 -11.66
N LEU A 140 -9.14 -18.98 -10.65
CA LEU A 140 -8.34 -17.87 -10.14
C LEU A 140 -7.02 -18.35 -9.54
N TYR A 141 -7.01 -19.45 -8.78
CA TYR A 141 -5.80 -20.08 -8.27
C TYR A 141 -4.82 -20.37 -9.40
N ARG A 142 -5.29 -21.03 -10.46
CA ARG A 142 -4.46 -21.40 -11.60
C ARG A 142 -3.86 -20.18 -12.28
N ARG A 143 -4.68 -19.15 -12.53
CA ARG A 143 -4.24 -17.89 -13.13
C ARG A 143 -3.16 -17.20 -12.29
N LEU A 144 -3.38 -17.10 -10.97
CA LEU A 144 -2.43 -16.48 -10.07
C LEU A 144 -1.13 -17.29 -9.99
N LEU A 145 -1.20 -18.60 -9.77
CA LEU A 145 -0.02 -19.46 -9.68
C LEU A 145 0.81 -19.47 -10.97
N ALA A 146 0.15 -19.54 -12.14
CA ALA A 146 0.83 -19.56 -13.43
C ALA A 146 1.69 -18.31 -13.68
N ALA A 147 1.27 -17.15 -13.16
CA ALA A 147 1.97 -15.88 -13.28
C ALA A 147 3.17 -15.73 -12.34
N GLN A 148 3.34 -16.63 -11.36
CA GLN A 148 4.38 -16.50 -10.34
C GLN A 148 5.65 -17.28 -10.68
N PRO A 149 6.81 -16.88 -10.14
CA PRO A 149 8.01 -17.69 -10.16
C PRO A 149 7.78 -19.07 -9.51
N ASP A 150 8.53 -20.06 -9.94
CA ASP A 150 8.46 -21.41 -9.37
C ASP A 150 8.83 -21.39 -7.88
N GLN A 151 8.17 -22.23 -7.09
CA GLN A 151 8.40 -22.37 -5.64
C GLN A 151 8.36 -21.05 -4.85
N SER A 152 7.47 -20.12 -5.24
CA SER A 152 7.43 -18.78 -4.65
C SER A 152 6.17 -18.43 -3.88
N VAL A 153 5.08 -19.19 -4.06
CA VAL A 153 3.77 -18.89 -3.46
C VAL A 153 3.54 -19.72 -2.21
N THR A 154 3.11 -19.08 -1.13
CA THR A 154 2.54 -19.77 0.05
C THR A 154 1.02 -19.68 -0.06
N ILE A 155 0.35 -20.84 -0.02
CA ILE A 155 -1.12 -20.90 0.11
C ILE A 155 -1.45 -20.99 1.59
N VAL A 156 -2.43 -20.22 2.04
CA VAL A 156 -2.94 -20.27 3.42
C VAL A 156 -4.41 -20.64 3.36
N THR A 157 -4.82 -21.71 4.02
CA THR A 157 -6.23 -22.07 4.14
C THR A 157 -6.67 -21.95 5.59
N VAL A 158 -7.72 -21.17 5.80
CA VAL A 158 -8.37 -20.97 7.10
C VAL A 158 -9.85 -21.35 7.09
N GLY A 159 -10.39 -21.70 5.92
CA GLY A 159 -11.72 -22.29 5.76
C GLY A 159 -11.69 -23.70 5.14
N PHE A 160 -12.71 -24.01 4.36
CA PHE A 160 -12.94 -25.36 3.82
C PHE A 160 -12.02 -25.69 2.63
N LEU A 161 -11.61 -26.96 2.52
CA LEU A 161 -10.61 -27.38 1.52
C LEU A 161 -11.17 -27.68 0.13
N SER A 162 -12.44 -27.34 -0.14
CA SER A 162 -13.11 -27.58 -1.43
C SER A 162 -12.38 -26.92 -2.59
N ASN A 163 -11.89 -25.70 -2.40
CA ASN A 163 -11.13 -24.98 -3.43
C ASN A 163 -9.81 -25.66 -3.76
N LEU A 164 -9.10 -26.23 -2.76
CA LEU A 164 -7.86 -26.95 -3.00
C LEU A 164 -8.09 -28.28 -3.71
N ARG A 165 -9.16 -29.01 -3.38
CA ARG A 165 -9.58 -30.19 -4.16
C ARG A 165 -9.82 -29.80 -5.62
N ASP A 166 -10.63 -28.78 -5.85
CA ASP A 166 -10.99 -28.34 -7.19
C ASP A 166 -9.77 -27.81 -7.97
N LEU A 167 -8.81 -27.16 -7.28
CA LEU A 167 -7.51 -26.81 -7.84
C LEU A 167 -6.72 -28.05 -8.25
N LEU A 168 -6.56 -29.06 -7.39
CA LEU A 168 -5.81 -30.28 -7.75
C LEU A 168 -6.45 -31.04 -8.92
N ASP A 169 -7.78 -31.09 -8.96
CA ASP A 169 -8.55 -31.82 -9.97
C ASP A 169 -8.73 -31.02 -11.28
N SER A 170 -8.27 -29.76 -11.29
CA SER A 170 -8.36 -28.89 -12.45
C SER A 170 -7.50 -29.38 -13.63
N ARG A 171 -8.00 -29.17 -14.85
CA ARG A 171 -7.34 -29.58 -16.09
C ARG A 171 -6.48 -28.45 -16.65
N PRO A 172 -5.54 -28.77 -17.57
CA PRO A 172 -4.86 -27.76 -18.37
C PRO A 172 -5.87 -26.82 -19.05
N GLU A 173 -5.55 -25.52 -19.06
CA GLU A 173 -6.43 -24.48 -19.62
C GLU A 173 -5.60 -23.33 -20.20
N ALA A 174 -6.26 -22.25 -20.63
CA ALA A 174 -5.61 -21.12 -21.31
C ALA A 174 -4.45 -20.48 -20.52
N HIS A 175 -4.49 -20.51 -19.18
CA HIS A 175 -3.49 -19.87 -18.32
C HIS A 175 -2.25 -20.72 -18.05
N SER A 176 -2.35 -22.05 -18.14
CA SER A 176 -1.24 -22.97 -17.92
C SER A 176 -1.48 -24.32 -18.62
N PRO A 177 -0.46 -24.87 -19.32
CA PRO A 177 -0.53 -26.20 -19.91
C PRO A 177 -0.46 -27.33 -18.88
N LEU A 178 -0.19 -27.03 -17.61
CA LEU A 178 -0.15 -28.00 -16.52
C LEU A 178 -1.53 -28.27 -15.96
N ASP A 179 -1.81 -29.50 -15.53
CA ASP A 179 -2.94 -29.78 -14.66
C ASP A 179 -2.72 -29.16 -13.26
N GLY A 180 -3.74 -29.24 -12.42
CA GLY A 180 -3.73 -28.66 -11.07
C GLY A 180 -2.56 -29.11 -10.21
N GLU A 181 -2.38 -30.41 -10.10
CA GLU A 181 -1.34 -31.02 -9.27
C GLU A 181 0.07 -30.65 -9.74
N ALA A 182 0.33 -30.72 -11.05
CA ALA A 182 1.62 -30.30 -11.61
C ALA A 182 1.87 -28.81 -11.45
N LEU A 183 0.84 -27.97 -11.58
CA LEU A 183 0.96 -26.52 -11.38
C LEU A 183 1.27 -26.18 -9.92
N VAL A 184 0.57 -26.80 -8.96
CA VAL A 184 0.85 -26.63 -7.52
C VAL A 184 2.27 -27.07 -7.22
N LYS A 185 2.67 -28.25 -7.70
CA LYS A 185 4.04 -28.77 -7.52
C LYS A 185 5.11 -27.82 -8.06
N GLN A 186 4.84 -27.13 -9.16
CA GLN A 186 5.79 -26.19 -9.74
C GLN A 186 5.84 -24.88 -8.95
N LYS A 187 4.68 -24.29 -8.63
CA LYS A 187 4.57 -22.88 -8.20
C LYS A 187 4.52 -22.69 -6.70
N VAL A 188 3.95 -23.63 -5.97
CA VAL A 188 3.70 -23.49 -4.53
C VAL A 188 4.94 -23.91 -3.75
N LYS A 189 5.43 -23.01 -2.90
CA LYS A 189 6.53 -23.25 -1.95
C LYS A 189 6.06 -24.14 -0.80
N GLN A 190 4.91 -23.82 -0.23
CA GLN A 190 4.30 -24.54 0.89
C GLN A 190 2.82 -24.20 0.99
N TRP A 191 2.08 -25.06 1.67
CA TRP A 191 0.72 -24.79 2.13
C TRP A 191 0.69 -24.70 3.65
N VAL A 192 0.12 -23.62 4.18
CA VAL A 192 -0.17 -23.45 5.60
C VAL A 192 -1.67 -23.66 5.82
N CYS A 193 -2.02 -24.66 6.61
CA CYS A 193 -3.42 -25.04 6.85
C CYS A 193 -3.75 -24.77 8.32
N MET A 194 -4.69 -23.87 8.60
CA MET A 194 -5.40 -23.94 9.88
C MET A 194 -6.24 -25.21 9.83
N GLY A 195 -6.04 -26.10 10.79
CA GLY A 195 -6.87 -27.28 10.94
C GLY A 195 -6.16 -28.48 11.53
N GLY A 196 -6.95 -29.49 11.88
CA GLY A 196 -6.49 -30.72 12.50
C GLY A 196 -6.12 -30.58 13.98
N ILE A 197 -5.90 -31.75 14.58
CA ILE A 197 -5.49 -31.91 15.98
C ILE A 197 -4.24 -32.79 15.98
N PHE A 198 -3.13 -32.30 16.50
CA PHE A 198 -1.85 -33.02 16.41
C PHE A 198 -1.22 -33.28 17.78
N PRO A 199 -0.75 -34.50 18.06
CA PRO A 199 -0.76 -35.69 17.18
C PRO A 199 -2.07 -36.52 17.25
N GLU A 200 -3.03 -36.16 18.09
CA GLU A 200 -4.14 -37.04 18.49
C GLU A 200 -5.20 -37.28 17.41
N GLY A 201 -5.33 -36.37 16.44
CA GLY A 201 -6.18 -36.54 15.27
C GLY A 201 -7.68 -36.28 15.47
N GLN A 202 -8.15 -36.35 16.71
CA GLN A 202 -9.55 -36.22 17.11
C GLN A 202 -9.67 -35.57 18.48
N PHE A 203 -10.82 -34.95 18.73
CA PHE A 203 -11.23 -34.53 20.07
C PHE A 203 -11.53 -35.75 20.95
N PRO A 204 -11.44 -35.63 22.29
CA PRO A 204 -11.79 -36.71 23.22
C PRO A 204 -13.21 -37.26 23.01
N GLU A 205 -14.15 -36.45 22.52
CA GLU A 205 -15.53 -36.81 22.23
C GLU A 205 -15.70 -37.57 20.89
N GLY A 206 -14.62 -37.78 20.13
CA GLY A 206 -14.58 -38.55 18.89
C GLY A 206 -14.87 -37.77 17.60
N ASN A 207 -15.15 -36.46 17.71
CA ASN A 207 -15.27 -35.57 16.55
C ASN A 207 -13.89 -35.08 16.10
N ALA A 208 -13.80 -34.57 14.87
CA ALA A 208 -12.58 -33.98 14.33
C ALA A 208 -12.66 -32.44 14.30
N GLU A 209 -11.56 -31.81 13.92
CA GLU A 209 -11.48 -30.38 13.69
C GLU A 209 -12.42 -29.95 12.54
N TYR A 210 -13.01 -28.75 12.68
CA TYR A 210 -14.14 -28.28 11.91
C TYR A 210 -13.83 -28.13 10.41
N ASN A 211 -12.74 -27.48 10.06
CA ASN A 211 -12.36 -27.22 8.66
C ASN A 211 -12.07 -28.51 7.91
N LEU A 212 -11.42 -29.48 8.58
CA LEU A 212 -11.15 -30.79 7.99
C LEU A 212 -12.39 -31.68 7.89
N MET A 213 -13.39 -31.53 8.77
CA MET A 213 -14.59 -32.37 8.77
C MET A 213 -15.72 -31.86 7.85
N TYR A 214 -15.77 -30.55 7.56
CA TYR A 214 -16.88 -29.91 6.86
C TYR A 214 -17.11 -30.49 5.46
N ASP A 215 -16.06 -30.52 4.63
CA ASP A 215 -16.02 -31.20 3.33
C ASP A 215 -14.97 -32.32 3.38
N THR A 216 -15.37 -33.44 3.98
CA THR A 216 -14.47 -34.58 4.22
C THR A 216 -13.86 -35.11 2.92
N VAL A 217 -14.62 -35.11 1.82
CA VAL A 217 -14.10 -35.57 0.52
C VAL A 217 -13.00 -34.65 0.03
N ALA A 218 -13.20 -33.33 0.12
CA ALA A 218 -12.16 -32.37 -0.24
C ALA A 218 -10.94 -32.47 0.67
N SER A 219 -11.12 -32.59 1.98
CA SER A 219 -10.01 -32.72 2.94
C SER A 219 -9.16 -33.96 2.68
N VAL A 220 -9.79 -35.10 2.38
CA VAL A 220 -9.06 -36.33 2.00
C VAL A 220 -8.26 -36.11 0.73
N ARG A 221 -8.87 -35.57 -0.32
CA ARG A 221 -8.20 -35.32 -1.60
C ARG A 221 -7.06 -34.31 -1.46
N ALA A 222 -7.32 -33.17 -0.83
CA ALA A 222 -6.35 -32.10 -0.69
C ALA A 222 -5.15 -32.53 0.17
N VAL A 223 -5.37 -33.08 1.38
CA VAL A 223 -4.27 -33.37 2.32
C VAL A 223 -3.45 -34.59 1.89
N ASN A 224 -4.09 -35.67 1.43
CA ASN A 224 -3.37 -36.92 1.16
C ASN A 224 -2.51 -36.84 -0.11
N ASP A 225 -2.93 -36.02 -1.08
CA ASP A 225 -2.31 -35.96 -2.40
C ASP A 225 -1.57 -34.63 -2.66
N TRP A 226 -1.45 -33.74 -1.66
CA TRP A 226 -0.76 -32.47 -1.84
C TRP A 226 0.71 -32.68 -2.24
N PRO A 227 1.22 -32.01 -3.29
CA PRO A 227 2.53 -32.33 -3.85
C PRO A 227 3.71 -31.55 -3.22
N THR A 228 3.45 -30.60 -2.31
CA THR A 228 4.48 -29.74 -1.68
C THR A 228 4.39 -29.81 -0.13
N PRO A 229 5.30 -29.20 0.64
CA PRO A 229 5.22 -29.23 2.10
C PRO A 229 3.91 -28.60 2.64
N ILE A 230 3.36 -29.22 3.69
CA ILE A 230 2.22 -28.67 4.46
C ILE A 230 2.67 -28.34 5.89
N VAL A 231 2.29 -27.18 6.39
CA VAL A 231 2.41 -26.82 7.80
C VAL A 231 1.03 -26.59 8.40
N PHE A 232 0.67 -27.38 9.41
CA PHE A 232 -0.60 -27.26 10.10
C PHE A 232 -0.49 -26.30 11.30
N SER A 233 -1.32 -25.26 11.30
CA SER A 233 -1.65 -24.48 12.49
C SER A 233 -2.80 -25.17 13.21
N ASP A 234 -2.49 -25.86 14.30
CA ASP A 234 -3.45 -26.75 14.94
C ASP A 234 -4.53 -25.98 15.73
N PHE A 235 -5.66 -26.65 15.97
CA PHE A 235 -6.75 -26.10 16.77
C PHE A 235 -6.31 -25.71 18.20
N LYS A 236 -5.37 -26.47 18.79
CA LYS A 236 -4.96 -26.32 20.20
C LYS A 236 -4.11 -25.07 20.45
N ILE A 237 -3.43 -24.56 19.42
CA ILE A 237 -2.73 -23.27 19.46
C ILE A 237 -3.74 -22.14 19.48
N GLY A 238 -4.63 -22.08 18.47
CA GLY A 238 -5.58 -20.99 18.31
C GLY A 238 -6.53 -20.81 19.49
N VAL A 239 -6.99 -21.91 20.10
CA VAL A 239 -7.95 -21.86 21.21
C VAL A 239 -7.41 -21.15 22.46
N ARG A 240 -6.09 -21.13 22.65
CA ARG A 240 -5.42 -20.53 23.81
C ARG A 240 -5.09 -19.05 23.64
N ILE A 241 -5.14 -18.54 22.41
CA ILE A 241 -4.80 -17.17 22.06
C ILE A 241 -6.10 -16.39 21.89
N LYS A 242 -6.29 -15.31 22.65
CA LYS A 242 -7.54 -14.54 22.68
C LYS A 242 -7.26 -13.10 22.23
N VAL A 243 -7.98 -12.63 21.21
CA VAL A 243 -7.79 -11.32 20.56
C VAL A 243 -9.10 -10.74 20.03
N GLY A 244 -9.09 -9.47 19.64
CA GLY A 244 -10.18 -8.79 18.95
C GLY A 244 -10.99 -7.85 19.83
N GLY A 245 -10.91 -7.96 21.15
CA GLY A 245 -11.57 -7.04 22.07
C GLY A 245 -11.05 -5.60 21.99
N CYS A 246 -9.81 -5.41 21.54
CA CYS A 246 -9.25 -4.07 21.34
C CYS A 246 -9.75 -3.38 20.07
N LEU A 247 -10.44 -4.06 19.15
CA LEU A 247 -11.01 -3.45 17.95
C LEU A 247 -12.01 -2.32 18.27
N LYS A 248 -12.59 -2.30 19.49
CA LYS A 248 -13.38 -1.18 20.01
C LYS A 248 -12.67 0.18 20.00
N ASN A 249 -11.33 0.16 19.99
CA ASN A 249 -10.48 1.35 19.97
C ASN A 249 -10.17 1.82 18.54
N THR A 250 -10.56 1.06 17.51
CA THR A 250 -10.40 1.47 16.10
C THR A 250 -11.61 2.28 15.64
N PRO A 251 -11.53 3.08 14.56
CA PRO A 251 -12.67 3.85 14.06
C PRO A 251 -13.90 2.99 13.72
N GLU A 252 -15.10 3.55 13.84
CA GLU A 252 -16.35 2.87 13.42
C GLU A 252 -16.38 2.52 11.93
N ALA A 253 -15.62 3.28 11.14
CA ALA A 253 -15.44 3.02 9.71
C ALA A 253 -14.60 1.75 9.41
N ASN A 254 -14.02 1.08 10.42
CA ASN A 254 -13.28 -0.16 10.23
C ASN A 254 -14.23 -1.37 10.06
N PRO A 255 -14.28 -2.02 8.89
CA PRO A 255 -15.15 -3.18 8.66
C PRO A 255 -14.78 -4.40 9.52
N VAL A 256 -13.51 -4.56 9.92
CA VAL A 256 -13.10 -5.66 10.82
C VAL A 256 -13.70 -5.45 12.21
N ARG A 257 -13.72 -4.21 12.71
CA ARG A 257 -14.45 -3.85 13.95
C ARG A 257 -15.93 -4.20 13.81
N ALA A 258 -16.56 -3.89 12.67
CA ALA A 258 -17.96 -4.22 12.45
C ALA A 258 -18.21 -5.74 12.44
N CYS A 259 -17.32 -6.54 11.84
CA CYS A 259 -17.39 -7.99 11.88
C CYS A 259 -17.48 -8.50 13.32
N TYR A 260 -16.52 -8.12 14.18
CA TYR A 260 -16.50 -8.52 15.60
C TYR A 260 -17.68 -7.95 16.39
N GLN A 261 -18.12 -6.73 16.08
CA GLN A 261 -19.28 -6.12 16.72
C GLN A 261 -20.58 -6.90 16.46
N HIS A 262 -20.82 -7.31 15.22
CA HIS A 262 -21.99 -8.11 14.85
C HIS A 262 -21.91 -9.55 15.34
N TYR A 263 -20.69 -10.12 15.37
CA TYR A 263 -20.48 -11.50 15.79
C TYR A 263 -20.61 -11.69 17.31
N ASN A 264 -19.82 -10.95 18.11
CA ASN A 264 -19.71 -11.20 19.56
C ASN A 264 -19.78 -9.94 20.43
N GLY A 265 -20.00 -8.76 19.83
CA GLY A 265 -20.05 -7.49 20.55
C GLY A 265 -18.68 -6.98 20.97
N LEU A 266 -17.64 -7.14 20.12
CA LEU A 266 -16.26 -6.69 20.37
C LEU A 266 -15.64 -7.33 21.62
N LYS A 267 -15.89 -8.62 21.81
CA LYS A 267 -15.23 -9.43 22.84
C LYS A 267 -14.05 -10.18 22.20
N ASP A 268 -13.13 -10.62 23.05
CA ASP A 268 -12.06 -11.48 22.58
C ASP A 268 -12.62 -12.78 22.01
N ARG A 269 -11.97 -13.25 20.94
CA ARG A 269 -12.20 -14.52 20.27
C ARG A 269 -10.86 -15.24 20.10
N GLU A 270 -10.94 -16.55 20.00
CA GLU A 270 -9.84 -17.44 19.66
C GLU A 270 -9.18 -17.03 18.35
N ALA A 271 -7.87 -17.22 18.26
CA ALA A 271 -7.07 -16.80 17.12
C ALA A 271 -6.66 -18.00 16.25
N TRP A 272 -7.62 -18.80 15.80
CA TRP A 272 -7.28 -19.99 15.01
C TRP A 272 -6.67 -19.60 13.66
N ASP A 273 -7.36 -18.74 12.92
CA ASP A 273 -6.97 -18.40 11.56
C ASP A 273 -5.77 -17.45 11.49
N LEU A 274 -5.69 -16.55 12.46
CA LEU A 274 -4.65 -15.53 12.54
C LEU A 274 -3.26 -16.15 12.71
N THR A 275 -3.17 -17.27 13.44
CA THR A 275 -1.89 -17.98 13.68
C THR A 275 -1.34 -18.61 12.39
N ALA A 276 -2.22 -19.14 11.53
CA ALA A 276 -1.84 -19.65 10.22
C ALA A 276 -1.29 -18.52 9.32
N VAL A 277 -1.96 -17.36 9.28
CA VAL A 277 -1.50 -16.19 8.53
C VAL A 277 -0.15 -15.68 9.04
N LEU A 278 0.00 -15.54 10.37
CA LEU A 278 1.24 -15.05 10.97
C LEU A 278 2.42 -15.98 10.64
N TYR A 279 2.22 -17.30 10.74
CA TYR A 279 3.24 -18.27 10.36
C TYR A 279 3.55 -18.24 8.86
N ALA A 280 2.53 -18.11 8.00
CA ALA A 280 2.72 -18.10 6.56
C ALA A 280 3.65 -16.98 6.07
N VAL A 281 3.61 -15.84 6.76
CA VAL A 281 4.43 -14.66 6.43
C VAL A 281 5.76 -14.67 7.19
N ARG A 282 5.75 -14.86 8.52
CA ARG A 282 6.95 -14.73 9.37
C ARG A 282 7.68 -16.04 9.65
N GLY A 283 7.12 -17.17 9.20
CA GLY A 283 7.60 -18.50 9.56
C GLY A 283 7.45 -18.79 11.05
N ALA A 284 8.23 -19.76 11.53
CA ALA A 284 8.24 -20.15 12.94
C ALA A 284 8.76 -19.02 13.85
N SER A 285 9.78 -18.29 13.36
CA SER A 285 10.47 -17.23 14.10
C SER A 285 10.78 -17.65 15.55
N ASN A 286 10.45 -16.82 16.53
CA ASN A 286 10.44 -17.14 17.96
C ASN A 286 9.03 -17.46 18.50
N TYR A 287 8.02 -17.56 17.63
CA TYR A 287 6.64 -17.84 18.02
C TYR A 287 6.40 -19.33 18.29
N TRP A 288 6.92 -20.17 17.40
CA TRP A 288 6.69 -21.61 17.39
C TRP A 288 7.97 -22.38 17.10
N LYS A 289 7.99 -23.63 17.53
CA LYS A 289 8.81 -24.70 16.96
C LYS A 289 8.00 -25.45 15.92
N LEU A 290 8.71 -26.17 15.07
CA LEU A 290 8.09 -27.11 14.16
C LEU A 290 8.25 -28.54 14.67
N SER A 291 7.24 -29.38 14.45
CA SER A 291 7.34 -30.82 14.67
C SER A 291 8.45 -31.43 13.80
N GLU A 292 8.89 -32.64 14.18
CA GLU A 292 9.71 -33.48 13.29
C GLU A 292 8.96 -33.86 11.99
N PRO A 293 9.68 -34.33 10.95
CA PRO A 293 9.26 -35.28 9.94
C PRO A 293 7.86 -35.89 10.01
N GLY A 294 6.89 -35.62 9.13
CA GLY A 294 5.70 -36.46 9.16
C GLY A 294 4.77 -36.38 7.98
N LEU A 295 3.74 -37.23 8.07
CA LEU A 295 2.60 -37.30 7.17
C LEU A 295 1.33 -37.09 8.00
N CYS A 296 0.54 -36.11 7.61
CA CYS A 296 -0.86 -36.01 8.01
C CYS A 296 -1.66 -36.88 7.03
N LEU A 297 -2.27 -37.95 7.52
CA LEU A 297 -3.15 -38.81 6.75
C LEU A 297 -4.61 -38.51 7.12
N MET A 298 -5.40 -38.09 6.15
CA MET A 298 -6.83 -37.89 6.31
C MET A 298 -7.59 -39.19 6.08
N HIS A 299 -8.44 -39.53 7.04
CA HIS A 299 -9.39 -40.63 6.99
C HIS A 299 -10.80 -40.10 6.78
N ALA A 300 -11.67 -40.90 6.15
CA ALA A 300 -13.09 -40.62 6.02
C ALA A 300 -13.93 -41.71 6.70
N ARG A 301 -14.90 -41.31 7.52
CA ARG A 301 -16.02 -42.15 7.96
C ARG A 301 -17.30 -41.66 7.30
N VAL A 302 -18.34 -42.48 7.36
CA VAL A 302 -19.69 -42.13 6.85
C VAL A 302 -20.19 -40.82 7.46
N THR A 303 -19.82 -40.54 8.71
CA THR A 303 -20.21 -39.33 9.42
C THR A 303 -19.24 -38.17 9.18
N HIS A 304 -17.93 -38.32 9.41
CA HIS A 304 -16.96 -37.23 9.32
C HIS A 304 -15.55 -37.73 8.95
N GLY A 305 -14.70 -36.82 8.47
CA GLY A 305 -13.26 -37.02 8.35
C GLY A 305 -12.51 -36.83 9.68
N TYR A 306 -11.27 -37.31 9.77
CA TYR A 306 -10.34 -37.00 10.86
C TYR A 306 -8.89 -37.20 10.39
N ASN A 307 -7.93 -36.54 11.06
CA ASN A 307 -6.51 -36.67 10.73
C ASN A 307 -5.82 -37.73 11.59
N GLU A 308 -4.77 -38.36 11.05
CA GLU A 308 -3.81 -39.19 11.78
C GLU A 308 -2.40 -38.65 11.51
N TRP A 309 -1.59 -38.53 12.55
CA TRP A 309 -0.18 -38.15 12.39
C TRP A 309 0.72 -39.38 12.35
N ILE A 310 1.46 -39.54 11.25
CA ILE A 310 2.44 -40.61 11.07
C ILE A 310 3.85 -39.98 11.03
N PRO A 311 4.66 -40.12 12.09
CA PRO A 311 6.03 -39.64 12.09
C PRO A 311 6.86 -40.35 11.02
N THR A 312 7.47 -39.59 10.11
CA THR A 312 8.32 -40.16 9.05
C THR A 312 9.24 -39.09 8.45
N PRO A 313 10.54 -39.36 8.26
CA PRO A 313 11.46 -38.44 7.60
C PRO A 313 11.21 -38.32 6.09
N LEU A 314 10.39 -39.20 5.50
CA LEU A 314 10.17 -39.29 4.05
C LEU A 314 9.11 -38.29 3.53
N LYS A 315 8.36 -37.67 4.43
CA LYS A 315 7.32 -36.68 4.10
C LYS A 315 7.63 -35.36 4.80
N SER A 316 7.17 -34.28 4.19
CA SER A 316 7.51 -32.91 4.58
C SER A 316 6.38 -32.20 5.32
N HIS A 317 5.36 -32.92 5.82
CA HIS A 317 4.32 -32.28 6.61
C HIS A 317 4.88 -31.94 7.99
N ARG A 318 4.34 -30.88 8.59
CA ARG A 318 4.73 -30.32 9.87
C ARG A 318 3.49 -29.82 10.59
N TYR A 319 3.51 -29.78 11.91
CA TYR A 319 2.57 -28.96 12.68
C TYR A 319 3.33 -28.04 13.63
N LEU A 320 2.70 -26.92 13.98
CA LEU A 320 3.27 -25.93 14.89
C LEU A 320 3.28 -26.47 16.33
N ILE A 321 4.32 -26.14 17.08
CA ILE A 321 4.47 -26.43 18.51
C ILE A 321 4.71 -25.10 19.21
N GLU A 322 3.95 -24.82 20.26
CA GLU A 322 4.12 -23.60 21.06
C GLU A 322 5.56 -23.46 21.58
N ASP A 323 6.15 -22.28 21.39
CA ASP A 323 7.46 -21.90 21.95
C ASP A 323 7.37 -20.56 22.71
N MET A 324 6.58 -19.62 22.18
CA MET A 324 6.21 -18.38 22.86
C MET A 324 4.89 -18.54 23.64
N PRO A 325 4.77 -17.94 24.85
CA PRO A 325 3.52 -17.94 25.60
C PRO A 325 2.33 -17.35 24.80
N PRO A 326 1.12 -17.94 24.86
CA PRO A 326 -0.05 -17.48 24.10
C PRO A 326 -0.37 -16.00 24.25
N GLU A 327 -0.16 -15.43 25.44
CA GLU A 327 -0.44 -14.03 25.74
C GLU A 327 0.49 -13.07 24.99
N GLN A 328 1.74 -13.51 24.72
CA GLN A 328 2.68 -12.73 23.92
C GLN A 328 2.32 -12.81 22.44
N ILE A 329 1.91 -13.99 21.95
CA ILE A 329 1.40 -14.13 20.58
C ILE A 329 0.13 -13.30 20.40
N ALA A 330 -0.78 -13.30 21.39
CA ALA A 330 -1.98 -12.47 21.40
C ALA A 330 -1.64 -10.98 21.28
N ALA A 331 -0.63 -10.49 22.00
CA ALA A 331 -0.19 -9.10 21.89
C ALA A 331 0.32 -8.75 20.49
N VAL A 332 1.08 -9.65 19.84
CA VAL A 332 1.53 -9.46 18.44
C VAL A 332 0.35 -9.42 17.48
N LEU A 333 -0.61 -10.33 17.63
CA LEU A 333 -1.79 -10.40 16.77
C LEU A 333 -2.71 -9.19 16.97
N GLU A 334 -2.93 -8.74 18.21
CA GLU A 334 -3.67 -7.51 18.51
C GLU A 334 -2.98 -6.29 17.87
N GLU A 335 -1.67 -6.15 18.00
CA GLU A 335 -0.93 -5.06 17.34
C GLU A 335 -1.17 -5.05 15.82
N LEU A 336 -1.17 -6.23 15.19
CA LEU A 336 -1.40 -6.38 13.76
C LEU A 336 -2.88 -6.08 13.39
N MET A 337 -3.85 -6.59 14.15
CA MET A 337 -5.27 -6.32 13.92
C MET A 337 -5.63 -4.83 14.06
N LEU A 338 -4.90 -4.11 14.91
CA LEU A 338 -5.09 -2.68 15.14
C LEU A 338 -4.30 -1.79 14.14
N ASP A 339 -3.48 -2.37 13.26
CA ASP A 339 -2.71 -1.58 12.29
C ASP A 339 -3.67 -0.82 11.36
N PRO A 340 -3.55 0.52 11.27
CA PRO A 340 -4.42 1.32 10.44
C PRO A 340 -4.10 1.07 8.96
N PRO A 341 -5.09 1.28 8.07
CA PRO A 341 -4.84 1.18 6.65
C PRO A 341 -3.79 2.19 6.19
N ARG A 342 -3.07 1.84 5.13
CA ARG A 342 -1.99 2.64 4.53
C ARG A 342 -2.35 3.01 3.10
N SER A 343 -1.86 4.15 2.62
CA SER A 343 -2.13 4.63 1.27
C SER A 343 -1.52 3.73 0.19
N GLY A 344 -0.46 2.98 0.52
CA GLY A 344 0.43 2.40 -0.47
C GLY A 344 1.20 3.48 -1.23
N ASN A 345 2.18 3.07 -2.03
CA ASN A 345 2.83 3.90 -3.03
C ASN A 345 3.09 3.08 -4.29
N PRO A 346 2.72 3.59 -5.48
CA PRO A 346 2.17 4.93 -5.74
C PRO A 346 0.70 5.08 -5.32
N ILE A 347 0.30 6.32 -5.00
CA ILE A 347 -1.07 6.64 -4.54
C ILE A 347 -2.04 6.96 -5.68
N LEU A 348 -1.53 7.28 -6.87
CA LEU A 348 -2.35 7.58 -8.05
C LEU A 348 -2.13 6.49 -9.11
N LYS A 349 -3.23 5.96 -9.66
CA LYS A 349 -3.17 5.03 -10.80
C LYS A 349 -2.81 5.80 -12.08
N GLY A 350 -1.72 5.40 -12.74
CA GLY A 350 -1.26 5.98 -14.00
C GLY A 350 0.07 6.76 -13.88
N TRP A 351 0.53 7.31 -14.99
CA TRP A 351 1.80 8.06 -15.06
C TRP A 351 1.56 9.53 -14.76
N TYR A 352 1.87 9.93 -13.54
CA TYR A 352 1.68 11.28 -13.03
C TYR A 352 2.94 11.78 -12.35
N ALA A 353 3.29 13.02 -12.67
CA ALA A 353 4.49 13.68 -12.20
C ALA A 353 4.16 15.04 -11.58
N ASP A 354 5.20 15.68 -11.08
CA ASP A 354 5.19 17.06 -10.58
C ASP A 354 3.93 17.40 -9.73
N PRO A 355 3.70 16.66 -8.63
CA PRO A 355 2.45 16.79 -7.89
C PRO A 355 2.42 18.09 -7.09
N GLU A 356 1.32 18.82 -7.22
CA GLU A 356 0.94 19.89 -6.30
C GLU A 356 -0.17 19.41 -5.36
N ALA A 357 0.11 19.39 -4.07
CA ALA A 357 -0.80 18.92 -3.03
C ALA A 357 -1.32 20.06 -2.16
N THR A 358 -2.62 20.07 -1.90
CA THR A 358 -3.28 21.12 -1.11
C THR A 358 -4.56 20.60 -0.45
N VAL A 359 -5.17 21.41 0.42
CA VAL A 359 -6.46 21.12 1.05
C VAL A 359 -7.49 22.15 0.61
N PHE A 360 -8.56 21.68 -0.03
CA PHE A 360 -9.70 22.51 -0.43
C PHE A 360 -11.01 21.84 -0.03
N ARG A 361 -11.94 22.62 0.56
CA ARG A 361 -13.29 22.16 0.93
C ARG A 361 -13.27 20.85 1.74
N ASN A 362 -12.45 20.81 2.80
CA ASN A 362 -12.28 19.64 3.66
C ASN A 362 -11.87 18.34 2.93
N ARG A 363 -11.12 18.46 1.83
CA ARG A 363 -10.54 17.33 1.10
C ARG A 363 -9.10 17.63 0.72
N TYR A 364 -8.30 16.58 0.65
CA TYR A 364 -6.99 16.63 0.01
C TYR A 364 -7.16 16.67 -1.49
N TRP A 365 -6.32 17.46 -2.15
CA TRP A 365 -6.25 17.55 -3.60
C TRP A 365 -4.81 17.38 -4.06
N ILE A 366 -4.61 16.65 -5.15
CA ILE A 366 -3.35 16.59 -5.88
C ILE A 366 -3.62 16.97 -7.33
N TYR A 367 -2.86 17.93 -7.83
CA TYR A 367 -2.83 18.37 -9.22
C TYR A 367 -1.46 17.97 -9.80
N PRO A 368 -1.36 16.89 -10.58
CA PRO A 368 -0.09 16.47 -11.17
C PRO A 368 -0.02 16.80 -12.67
N THR A 369 1.21 16.90 -13.19
CA THR A 369 1.48 16.76 -14.63
C THR A 369 1.05 15.38 -15.12
N PHE A 370 0.31 15.29 -16.22
CA PHE A 370 0.16 14.03 -16.96
C PHE A 370 1.52 13.66 -17.57
N SER A 371 2.13 12.58 -17.09
CA SER A 371 3.49 12.20 -17.49
C SER A 371 3.44 11.33 -18.74
N ALA A 372 3.80 11.94 -19.87
CA ALA A 372 3.75 11.36 -21.20
C ALA A 372 4.85 11.99 -22.06
N PRO A 373 5.13 11.46 -23.27
CA PRO A 373 6.03 12.14 -24.19
C PRO A 373 5.66 13.61 -24.36
N TYR A 374 6.69 14.45 -24.45
CA TYR A 374 6.65 15.90 -24.44
C TYR A 374 5.46 16.58 -25.17
N ASP A 375 5.16 16.20 -26.42
CA ASP A 375 4.06 16.79 -27.22
C ASP A 375 2.66 16.27 -26.85
N GLN A 376 2.55 15.27 -25.96
CA GLN A 376 1.30 14.66 -25.51
C GLN A 376 0.84 15.18 -24.13
N GLN A 377 1.69 15.95 -23.44
CA GLN A 377 1.40 16.56 -22.15
C GLN A 377 0.55 17.83 -22.35
N LEU A 378 -0.74 17.63 -22.66
CA LEU A 378 -1.66 18.68 -23.13
C LEU A 378 -2.85 18.93 -22.20
N HIS A 379 -2.89 18.27 -21.05
CA HIS A 379 -3.98 18.41 -20.09
C HIS A 379 -3.49 18.12 -18.67
N PHE A 380 -4.28 18.57 -17.70
CA PHE A 380 -4.16 18.20 -16.30
C PHE A 380 -5.37 17.38 -15.88
N ASP A 381 -5.12 16.36 -15.06
CA ASP A 381 -6.13 15.71 -14.22
C ASP A 381 -5.98 16.26 -12.79
N ALA A 382 -6.95 15.98 -11.92
CA ALA A 382 -6.81 16.18 -10.49
C ALA A 382 -7.26 14.94 -9.72
N PHE A 383 -6.82 14.83 -8.48
CA PHE A 383 -7.18 13.73 -7.60
C PHE A 383 -7.60 14.29 -6.26
N SER A 384 -8.70 13.80 -5.70
CA SER A 384 -9.12 14.21 -4.37
C SER A 384 -9.37 13.04 -3.42
N SER A 385 -9.01 13.22 -2.16
CA SER A 385 -9.13 12.19 -1.14
C SER A 385 -9.77 12.75 0.13
N PRO A 386 -10.65 11.98 0.81
CA PRO A 386 -11.12 12.34 2.14
C PRO A 386 -10.10 11.97 3.23
N ASP A 387 -9.13 11.10 2.96
CA ASP A 387 -8.39 10.39 4.02
C ASP A 387 -6.95 9.97 3.68
N LEU A 388 -6.37 10.48 2.59
CA LEU A 388 -5.05 10.13 2.02
C LEU A 388 -4.91 8.72 1.43
N ILE A 389 -5.93 7.87 1.53
CA ILE A 389 -5.90 6.50 1.00
C ILE A 389 -6.79 6.39 -0.22
N HIS A 390 -8.03 6.84 -0.12
CA HIS A 390 -9.01 6.69 -1.19
C HIS A 390 -8.98 7.92 -2.09
N TRP A 391 -8.49 7.75 -3.33
CA TRP A 391 -8.35 8.85 -4.28
C TRP A 391 -9.41 8.76 -5.39
N THR A 392 -10.16 9.84 -5.59
CA THR A 392 -11.07 10.02 -6.71
C THR A 392 -10.36 10.80 -7.81
N LYS A 393 -10.26 10.24 -9.02
CA LYS A 393 -9.74 10.93 -10.20
C LYS A 393 -10.80 11.88 -10.78
N HIS A 394 -10.36 13.07 -11.17
CA HIS A 394 -11.11 14.08 -11.93
C HIS A 394 -10.36 14.29 -13.24
N GLU A 395 -10.94 13.84 -14.35
CA GLU A 395 -10.25 13.83 -15.63
C GLU A 395 -10.35 15.17 -16.35
N ARG A 396 -9.24 15.57 -16.99
CA ARG A 396 -9.14 16.67 -17.96
C ARG A 396 -9.70 17.97 -17.40
N ILE A 397 -9.30 18.30 -16.17
CA ILE A 397 -9.72 19.51 -15.45
C ILE A 397 -9.30 20.79 -16.17
N LEU A 398 -8.20 20.74 -16.93
CA LEU A 398 -7.73 21.77 -17.84
C LEU A 398 -7.15 21.08 -19.07
N ASP A 399 -7.48 21.59 -20.27
CA ASP A 399 -6.97 21.08 -21.54
C ASP A 399 -6.45 22.23 -22.39
N ASN A 400 -5.46 21.97 -23.24
CA ASN A 400 -4.86 22.99 -24.10
C ASN A 400 -5.87 23.66 -25.06
N LYS A 401 -7.02 23.04 -25.35
CA LYS A 401 -8.11 23.69 -26.10
C LYS A 401 -8.65 24.96 -25.42
N GLU A 402 -8.61 25.00 -24.09
CA GLU A 402 -8.97 26.17 -23.29
C GLU A 402 -7.81 27.16 -23.17
N VAL A 403 -6.57 26.73 -23.41
CA VAL A 403 -5.34 27.52 -23.33
C VAL A 403 -4.67 27.59 -24.70
N ARG A 404 -5.21 28.42 -25.61
CA ARG A 404 -4.87 28.36 -27.05
C ARG A 404 -3.41 28.67 -27.41
N TRP A 405 -2.67 29.30 -26.51
CA TRP A 405 -1.23 29.55 -26.70
C TRP A 405 -0.36 28.36 -26.26
N ALA A 406 -0.89 27.41 -25.49
CA ALA A 406 -0.21 26.19 -25.09
C ALA A 406 -0.40 25.08 -26.15
N ARG A 407 0.71 24.56 -26.69
CA ARG A 407 0.73 23.55 -27.76
C ARG A 407 1.41 22.24 -27.36
N ARG A 408 2.16 22.21 -26.24
CA ARG A 408 2.92 21.08 -25.70
C ARG A 408 3.34 21.38 -24.27
N ALA A 409 3.86 20.38 -23.57
CA ALA A 409 4.59 20.59 -22.31
C ALA A 409 3.82 21.35 -21.22
N MET A 410 2.53 21.04 -20.99
CA MET A 410 1.80 21.59 -19.84
C MET A 410 2.29 20.92 -18.56
N TRP A 411 3.00 21.66 -17.71
CA TRP A 411 3.78 21.09 -16.60
C TRP A 411 3.55 21.77 -15.25
N ALA A 412 3.85 20.99 -14.20
CA ALA A 412 4.10 21.38 -12.81
C ALA A 412 3.13 22.44 -12.33
N PRO A 413 1.86 22.07 -12.08
CA PRO A 413 0.86 23.05 -11.72
C PRO A 413 1.06 23.57 -10.29
N ALA A 414 0.48 24.72 -9.96
CA ALA A 414 0.28 25.18 -8.58
C ALA A 414 -1.17 25.62 -8.38
N ALA A 415 -1.77 25.28 -7.24
CA ALA A 415 -3.21 25.43 -7.04
C ALA A 415 -3.52 26.31 -5.83
N VAL A 416 -4.33 27.36 -6.04
CA VAL A 416 -4.68 28.33 -4.99
C VAL A 416 -6.18 28.61 -4.99
N GLU A 417 -6.77 28.75 -3.81
CA GLU A 417 -8.13 29.24 -3.62
C GLU A 417 -8.14 30.74 -3.29
N ARG A 418 -9.10 31.47 -3.88
CA ARG A 418 -9.38 32.86 -3.54
C ARG A 418 -10.85 33.18 -3.76
N ASN A 419 -11.53 33.60 -2.69
CA ASN A 419 -12.90 34.12 -2.72
C ASN A 419 -13.90 33.14 -3.38
N GLY A 420 -13.78 31.84 -3.08
CA GLY A 420 -14.62 30.77 -3.60
C GLY A 420 -14.24 30.28 -5.00
N ARG A 421 -13.18 30.82 -5.60
CA ARG A 421 -12.67 30.41 -6.92
C ARG A 421 -11.30 29.77 -6.80
N TYR A 422 -11.00 28.89 -7.74
CA TYR A 422 -9.78 28.09 -7.78
C TYR A 422 -8.94 28.51 -8.96
N TYR A 423 -7.65 28.71 -8.72
CA TYR A 423 -6.68 29.14 -9.72
C TYR A 423 -5.63 28.06 -9.86
N LEU A 424 -5.41 27.64 -11.10
CA LEU A 424 -4.38 26.68 -11.46
C LEU A 424 -3.32 27.41 -12.28
N PHE A 425 -2.17 27.63 -11.68
CA PHE A 425 -0.98 28.06 -12.40
C PHE A 425 -0.34 26.84 -13.05
N PHE A 426 0.27 27.02 -14.21
CA PHE A 426 0.96 25.95 -14.93
C PHE A 426 1.99 26.57 -15.87
N SER A 427 3.00 25.80 -16.25
CA SER A 427 3.91 26.20 -17.34
C SER A 427 3.56 25.47 -18.63
N ALA A 428 3.87 26.07 -19.78
CA ALA A 428 3.65 25.45 -21.08
C ALA A 428 4.71 25.82 -22.13
N ASN A 429 4.85 24.94 -23.12
CA ASN A 429 5.67 25.04 -24.33
C ASN A 429 7.19 24.91 -24.18
N ASP A 430 7.74 24.78 -22.97
CA ASP A 430 9.19 24.78 -22.70
C ASP A 430 9.87 26.01 -23.35
N VAL A 431 9.42 27.19 -22.94
CA VAL A 431 9.70 28.43 -23.67
C VAL A 431 11.20 28.74 -23.71
N HIS A 432 11.67 29.11 -24.90
CA HIS A 432 12.99 29.71 -25.13
C HIS A 432 12.86 31.19 -25.52
N GLU A 433 13.98 31.92 -25.54
CA GLU A 433 13.99 33.36 -25.82
C GLU A 433 13.33 33.68 -27.18
N GLY A 434 12.34 34.57 -27.17
CA GLY A 434 11.57 34.97 -28.35
C GLY A 434 10.39 34.05 -28.70
N GLU A 435 10.18 32.95 -27.98
CA GLU A 435 9.03 32.07 -28.18
C GLU A 435 7.80 32.48 -27.35
N ILE A 436 6.62 32.01 -27.76
CA ILE A 436 5.38 32.16 -26.97
C ILE A 436 5.23 30.94 -26.07
N GLY A 437 5.29 31.15 -24.76
CA GLY A 437 5.14 30.11 -23.74
C GLY A 437 5.43 30.66 -22.35
N GLY A 438 5.58 29.77 -21.37
CA GLY A 438 5.89 30.11 -19.98
C GLY A 438 4.72 29.86 -19.03
N ILE A 439 4.64 30.63 -17.96
CA ILE A 439 3.67 30.43 -16.86
C ILE A 439 2.33 31.06 -17.24
N GLY A 440 1.28 30.26 -17.23
CA GLY A 440 -0.12 30.64 -17.35
C GLY A 440 -0.86 30.56 -16.02
N VAL A 441 -2.10 31.07 -16.02
CA VAL A 441 -3.05 30.90 -14.93
C VAL A 441 -4.44 30.64 -15.52
N ALA A 442 -5.10 29.61 -15.01
CA ALA A 442 -6.47 29.26 -15.34
C ALA A 442 -7.35 29.36 -14.09
N VAL A 443 -8.66 29.56 -14.28
CA VAL A 443 -9.62 29.73 -13.18
C VAL A 443 -10.84 28.81 -13.32
N ALA A 444 -11.36 28.33 -12.18
CA ALA A 444 -12.58 27.55 -12.06
C ALA A 444 -13.39 27.95 -10.82
N ASP A 445 -14.67 27.60 -10.78
CA ASP A 445 -15.54 27.82 -9.61
C ASP A 445 -15.57 26.60 -8.66
N ARG A 446 -14.89 25.52 -9.04
CA ARG A 446 -14.78 24.26 -8.30
C ARG A 446 -13.33 23.74 -8.37
N PRO A 447 -12.83 23.05 -7.34
CA PRO A 447 -11.46 22.53 -7.32
C PRO A 447 -11.21 21.45 -8.40
N GLU A 448 -12.23 20.71 -8.81
CA GLU A 448 -12.17 19.75 -9.92
C GLU A 448 -12.34 20.39 -11.32
N GLY A 449 -12.44 21.72 -11.41
CA GLY A 449 -12.66 22.41 -12.67
C GLY A 449 -14.12 22.38 -13.15
N PRO A 450 -14.36 22.55 -14.48
CA PRO A 450 -13.35 22.77 -15.51
C PRO A 450 -12.68 24.14 -15.36
N PHE A 451 -11.36 24.18 -15.51
CA PHE A 451 -10.56 25.40 -15.53
C PHE A 451 -10.52 25.99 -16.93
N LYS A 452 -10.44 27.33 -17.01
CA LYS A 452 -10.30 28.08 -18.26
C LYS A 452 -9.17 29.09 -18.16
N ASP A 453 -8.46 29.31 -19.26
CA ASP A 453 -7.41 30.33 -19.34
C ASP A 453 -7.97 31.69 -18.89
N LEU A 454 -7.35 32.28 -17.87
CA LEU A 454 -7.77 33.55 -17.30
C LEU A 454 -7.33 34.74 -18.17
N LEU A 455 -6.23 34.60 -18.93
CA LEU A 455 -5.53 35.72 -19.55
C LEU A 455 -5.53 35.67 -21.08
N GLY A 456 -5.63 34.48 -21.67
CA GLY A 456 -5.46 34.28 -23.12
C GLY A 456 -4.01 34.39 -23.58
N LYS A 457 -3.06 34.51 -22.64
CA LYS A 457 -1.60 34.64 -22.86
C LYS A 457 -0.84 34.19 -21.60
N PRO A 458 0.48 33.94 -21.68
CA PRO A 458 1.30 33.73 -20.49
C PRO A 458 1.22 34.92 -19.53
N LEU A 459 1.13 34.62 -18.23
CA LEU A 459 1.33 35.57 -17.13
C LEU A 459 2.81 36.00 -17.07
N ILE A 460 3.73 35.04 -17.22
CA ILE A 460 5.17 35.27 -17.38
C ILE A 460 5.65 34.44 -18.57
N GLY A 461 6.10 35.10 -19.63
CA GLY A 461 6.65 34.43 -20.82
C GLY A 461 8.09 34.83 -21.17
N GLU A 462 8.68 35.74 -20.40
CA GLU A 462 10.06 36.19 -20.59
C GLU A 462 11.00 35.46 -19.64
N ILE A 463 12.22 35.16 -20.12
CA ILE A 463 13.31 34.64 -19.30
C ILE A 463 13.95 35.81 -18.56
N VAL A 464 13.86 35.82 -17.24
CA VAL A 464 14.38 36.90 -16.39
C VAL A 464 15.43 36.35 -15.44
N ASN A 465 16.57 37.02 -15.29
CA ASN A 465 17.70 36.56 -14.48
C ASN A 465 18.21 35.15 -14.87
N GLY A 466 18.02 34.74 -16.13
CA GLY A 466 18.34 33.39 -16.59
C GLY A 466 17.33 32.30 -16.21
N ALA A 467 16.29 32.63 -15.43
CA ALA A 467 15.26 31.67 -15.02
C ALA A 467 14.26 31.41 -16.14
N GLN A 468 14.18 30.16 -16.57
CA GLN A 468 13.10 29.71 -17.44
C GLN A 468 11.76 29.81 -16.69
N PRO A 469 10.69 30.38 -17.27
CA PRO A 469 9.40 30.50 -16.59
C PRO A 469 8.67 29.15 -16.56
N ILE A 470 9.11 28.28 -15.66
CA ILE A 470 8.55 26.95 -15.36
C ILE A 470 8.47 26.71 -13.85
N ASP A 471 7.82 25.62 -13.46
CA ASP A 471 7.76 25.09 -12.10
C ASP A 471 7.35 26.15 -11.07
N GLN A 472 6.28 26.88 -11.36
CA GLN A 472 5.81 27.90 -10.45
C GLN A 472 5.16 27.28 -9.20
N PHE A 473 5.44 27.88 -8.04
CA PHE A 473 4.77 27.59 -6.78
C PHE A 473 4.28 28.89 -6.14
N VAL A 474 3.05 28.88 -5.65
CA VAL A 474 2.36 30.08 -5.15
C VAL A 474 2.05 29.90 -3.67
N PHE A 475 2.43 30.87 -2.85
CA PHE A 475 2.10 30.88 -1.42
C PHE A 475 1.68 32.26 -0.96
N LYS A 476 0.89 32.27 0.12
CA LYS A 476 0.50 33.48 0.83
C LYS A 476 1.49 33.73 1.95
N ASP A 477 2.12 34.90 1.96
CA ASP A 477 3.04 35.29 3.01
C ASP A 477 2.30 35.80 4.27
N LYS A 478 3.03 35.93 5.38
CA LYS A 478 2.57 36.46 6.66
C LYS A 478 1.99 37.87 6.58
N ASP A 479 2.38 38.66 5.58
CA ASP A 479 1.86 40.01 5.31
C ASP A 479 0.54 39.99 4.49
N GLY A 480 0.08 38.82 4.07
CA GLY A 480 -1.11 38.61 3.24
C GLY A 480 -0.87 38.72 1.72
N GLN A 481 0.34 39.09 1.29
CA GLN A 481 0.73 39.13 -0.11
C GLN A 481 0.89 37.71 -0.66
N ASP A 482 0.34 37.48 -1.84
CA ASP A 482 0.58 36.25 -2.59
C ASP A 482 1.88 36.42 -3.42
N TYR A 483 2.82 35.50 -3.21
CA TYR A 483 4.07 35.43 -3.96
C TYR A 483 4.06 34.20 -4.86
N MET A 484 4.76 34.31 -5.97
CA MET A 484 5.09 33.17 -6.83
C MET A 484 6.60 33.03 -6.91
N VAL A 485 7.10 31.84 -6.55
CA VAL A 485 8.47 31.41 -6.84
C VAL A 485 8.46 30.53 -8.07
N TYR A 486 9.42 30.71 -8.97
CA TYR A 486 9.48 29.96 -10.22
C TYR A 486 10.90 29.93 -10.76
N GLY A 487 11.20 28.98 -11.63
CA GLY A 487 12.46 28.99 -12.38
C GLY A 487 13.01 27.62 -12.70
N GLY A 488 13.48 27.45 -13.93
CA GLY A 488 14.31 26.34 -14.38
C GLY A 488 15.73 26.79 -14.73
N TRP A 489 16.53 25.85 -15.26
CA TRP A 489 17.91 26.10 -15.72
C TRP A 489 18.84 26.67 -14.64
N SER A 490 18.69 26.20 -13.42
CA SER A 490 19.53 26.59 -12.28
C SER A 490 19.37 28.03 -11.83
N HIS A 491 18.27 28.70 -12.18
CA HIS A 491 17.92 30.04 -11.70
C HIS A 491 16.50 30.06 -11.14
N CYS A 492 16.29 30.77 -10.03
CA CYS A 492 15.00 30.90 -9.36
C CYS A 492 14.67 32.37 -9.09
N ASN A 493 13.47 32.79 -9.49
CA ASN A 493 12.92 34.10 -9.20
C ASN A 493 11.76 34.02 -8.21
N ILE A 494 11.51 35.15 -7.54
CA ILE A 494 10.27 35.42 -6.79
C ILE A 494 9.63 36.72 -7.28
N VAL A 495 8.30 36.72 -7.37
CA VAL A 495 7.47 37.86 -7.79
C VAL A 495 6.27 38.04 -6.86
N ARG A 496 5.73 39.26 -6.82
CA ARG A 496 4.47 39.58 -6.12
C ARG A 496 3.30 39.52 -7.10
N LEU A 497 2.26 38.77 -6.77
CA LEU A 497 1.06 38.66 -7.59
C LEU A 497 0.05 39.78 -7.28
N ARG A 498 -0.74 40.16 -8.28
CA ARG A 498 -1.97 40.93 -8.05
C ARG A 498 -2.99 40.09 -7.26
N PRO A 499 -3.88 40.72 -6.47
CA PRO A 499 -4.91 39.99 -5.72
C PRO A 499 -5.88 39.15 -6.56
N ASP A 500 -6.04 39.50 -7.84
CA ASP A 500 -6.87 38.79 -8.81
C ASP A 500 -6.07 37.82 -9.71
N PHE A 501 -4.76 37.68 -9.43
CA PHE A 501 -3.81 36.85 -10.17
C PHE A 501 -3.66 37.18 -11.66
N THR A 502 -4.11 38.36 -12.10
CA THR A 502 -4.05 38.75 -13.53
C THR A 502 -2.72 39.35 -13.98
N GLY A 503 -1.77 39.48 -13.05
CA GLY A 503 -0.51 40.16 -13.31
C GLY A 503 0.38 40.23 -12.08
N LEU A 504 1.52 40.89 -12.24
CA LEU A 504 2.50 41.14 -11.18
C LEU A 504 2.36 42.57 -10.62
N VAL A 505 2.87 42.78 -9.41
CA VAL A 505 3.04 44.10 -8.78
C VAL A 505 4.50 44.31 -8.38
N PRO A 506 5.01 45.56 -8.39
CA PRO A 506 6.40 45.82 -8.01
C PRO A 506 6.65 45.57 -6.53
N PHE A 507 7.88 45.17 -6.21
CA PHE A 507 8.44 45.23 -4.87
C PHE A 507 8.56 46.70 -4.39
N PRO A 508 8.72 46.93 -3.07
CA PRO A 508 8.87 48.30 -2.54
C PRO A 508 9.99 49.12 -3.16
N ASP A 509 11.02 48.48 -3.71
CA ASP A 509 12.12 49.15 -4.41
C ASP A 509 11.89 49.38 -5.92
N GLY A 510 10.68 49.09 -6.40
CA GLY A 510 10.26 49.30 -7.78
C GLY A 510 10.60 48.15 -8.75
N THR A 511 11.37 47.15 -8.32
CA THR A 511 11.67 45.98 -9.16
C THR A 511 10.46 45.04 -9.28
N ILE A 512 10.33 44.30 -10.38
CA ILE A 512 9.25 43.31 -10.56
C ILE A 512 9.72 41.90 -10.15
N TYR A 513 10.99 41.58 -10.41
CA TYR A 513 11.58 40.26 -10.21
C TYR A 513 12.75 40.34 -9.22
N LYS A 514 12.85 39.36 -8.33
CA LYS A 514 13.99 39.14 -7.45
C LYS A 514 14.55 37.74 -7.67
N GLU A 515 15.85 37.63 -7.89
CA GLU A 515 16.52 36.33 -7.93
C GLU A 515 16.77 35.84 -6.49
N ILE A 516 16.41 34.59 -6.21
CA ILE A 516 16.57 33.94 -4.90
C ILE A 516 17.25 32.57 -5.01
N THR A 517 17.98 32.33 -6.11
CA THR A 517 18.64 31.07 -6.47
C THR A 517 19.54 30.54 -5.34
N PRO A 518 19.22 29.40 -4.72
CA PRO A 518 20.10 28.74 -3.75
C PRO A 518 21.20 27.94 -4.45
N ASP A 519 22.23 27.55 -3.69
CA ASP A 519 23.28 26.66 -4.19
C ASP A 519 22.69 25.34 -4.71
N ARG A 520 23.14 24.91 -5.90
CA ARG A 520 22.71 23.68 -6.61
C ARG A 520 21.24 23.60 -7.03
N TYR A 521 20.54 24.73 -7.06
CA TYR A 521 19.20 24.79 -7.63
C TYR A 521 19.17 24.26 -9.07
N VAL A 522 18.10 23.55 -9.43
CA VAL A 522 17.79 23.18 -10.83
C VAL A 522 16.40 23.67 -11.20
N GLU A 523 15.37 23.22 -10.47
CA GLU A 523 13.93 23.48 -10.74
C GLU A 523 13.05 23.09 -9.52
N GLY A 524 11.73 23.06 -9.67
CA GLY A 524 10.76 22.59 -8.67
C GLY A 524 10.79 23.31 -7.31
N PRO A 525 10.71 24.65 -7.26
CA PRO A 525 10.68 25.41 -6.02
C PRO A 525 9.39 25.12 -5.23
N CYS A 526 9.51 24.91 -3.92
CA CYS A 526 8.37 24.80 -2.99
C CYS A 526 8.70 25.59 -1.71
N MET A 527 7.78 26.44 -1.23
CA MET A 527 8.01 27.28 -0.05
C MET A 527 6.86 27.22 0.93
N PHE A 528 7.14 26.92 2.19
CA PHE A 528 6.13 26.95 3.24
C PHE A 528 6.64 27.64 4.50
N ILE A 529 5.69 28.07 5.34
CA ILE A 529 5.97 28.77 6.59
C ILE A 529 5.66 27.84 7.75
N ARG A 530 6.65 27.62 8.62
CA ARG A 530 6.48 26.85 9.87
C ARG A 530 7.21 27.56 10.99
N ASN A 531 6.52 27.79 12.11
CA ASN A 531 7.06 28.51 13.28
C ASN A 531 7.67 29.88 12.92
N GLY A 532 7.03 30.61 12.00
CA GLY A 532 7.44 31.95 11.57
C GLY A 532 8.61 32.01 10.58
N ARG A 533 9.22 30.87 10.22
CA ARG A 533 10.36 30.78 9.30
C ARG A 533 9.93 30.19 7.95
N TYR A 534 10.66 30.55 6.89
CA TYR A 534 10.44 30.07 5.52
C TYR A 534 11.30 28.86 5.25
N TYR A 535 10.67 27.75 4.94
CA TYR A 535 11.32 26.54 4.46
C TYR A 535 11.23 26.58 2.94
N PHE A 536 12.38 26.71 2.29
CA PHE A 536 12.46 26.74 0.84
C PHE A 536 13.12 25.45 0.36
N MET A 537 12.41 24.73 -0.50
CA MET A 537 12.79 23.43 -1.04
C MET A 537 12.88 23.50 -2.55
N TRP A 538 13.73 22.67 -3.14
CA TRP A 538 13.92 22.63 -4.60
C TRP A 538 14.51 21.30 -5.05
N SER A 539 14.43 21.05 -6.34
CA SER A 539 14.99 19.86 -6.97
C SER A 539 16.46 20.06 -7.36
N GLU A 540 17.27 19.03 -7.15
CA GLU A 540 18.66 18.92 -7.60
C GLU A 540 18.83 17.69 -8.51
N GLY A 541 19.78 17.76 -9.45
CA GLY A 541 19.98 16.70 -10.44
C GLY A 541 18.97 16.79 -11.59
N GLY A 542 19.05 15.85 -12.55
CA GLY A 542 18.16 15.84 -13.71
C GLY A 542 17.01 14.85 -13.56
N TRP A 543 15.78 15.27 -13.87
CA TRP A 543 14.54 14.48 -13.74
C TRP A 543 14.55 13.14 -14.51
N THR A 544 15.34 13.03 -15.57
CA THR A 544 15.52 11.78 -16.32
C THR A 544 16.40 10.77 -15.59
N GLY A 545 17.23 11.21 -14.65
CA GLY A 545 18.26 10.41 -14.01
C GLY A 545 17.93 9.96 -12.58
N PRO A 546 18.68 8.97 -12.07
CA PRO A 546 18.49 8.44 -10.72
C PRO A 546 18.83 9.45 -9.60
N ASN A 547 19.64 10.46 -9.92
CA ASN A 547 20.14 11.44 -8.96
C ASN A 547 19.18 12.63 -8.73
N TYR A 548 18.00 12.63 -9.37
CA TYR A 548 16.97 13.61 -9.09
C TYR A 548 16.54 13.51 -7.62
N SER A 549 16.59 14.63 -6.91
CA SER A 549 16.48 14.70 -5.43
C SER A 549 15.96 16.04 -4.97
N VAL A 550 15.50 16.13 -3.72
CA VAL A 550 15.06 17.40 -3.09
C VAL A 550 16.06 17.87 -2.07
N ALA A 551 16.41 19.15 -2.12
CA ALA A 551 17.16 19.85 -1.08
C ALA A 551 16.36 21.00 -0.49
N TYR A 552 16.84 21.56 0.62
CA TYR A 552 16.17 22.67 1.28
C TYR A 552 17.11 23.64 2.00
N ALA A 553 16.54 24.80 2.32
CA ALA A 553 17.08 25.85 3.16
C ALA A 553 16.00 26.40 4.09
N ILE A 554 16.41 27.11 5.14
CA ILE A 554 15.51 27.86 6.02
C ILE A 554 15.96 29.33 6.05
N GLY A 555 15.01 30.25 5.90
CA GLY A 555 15.24 31.70 5.95
C GLY A 555 14.22 32.42 6.82
N ASP A 556 14.52 33.69 7.13
CA ASP A 556 13.64 34.55 7.95
C ASP A 556 12.81 35.53 7.11
N SER A 557 13.03 35.55 5.79
CA SER A 557 12.36 36.36 4.77
C SER A 557 12.03 35.48 3.55
N PRO A 558 10.92 35.74 2.83
CA PRO A 558 10.62 35.01 1.60
C PRO A 558 11.63 35.31 0.48
N LEU A 559 12.42 36.39 0.63
CA LEU A 559 13.47 36.79 -0.30
C LEU A 559 14.86 36.22 0.07
N GLY A 560 14.94 35.38 1.10
CA GLY A 560 16.19 34.83 1.58
C GLY A 560 17.06 35.83 2.37
N PRO A 561 18.39 35.63 2.41
CA PRO A 561 19.14 34.62 1.65
C PRO A 561 18.84 33.19 2.08
N PHE A 562 18.82 32.25 1.13
CA PHE A 562 18.60 30.82 1.37
C PHE A 562 19.91 30.04 1.27
N LYS A 563 20.50 29.72 2.42
CA LYS A 563 21.70 28.87 2.48
C LYS A 563 21.27 27.40 2.55
N ARG A 564 21.70 26.61 1.56
CA ARG A 564 21.44 25.16 1.49
C ARG A 564 21.84 24.45 2.78
N ILE A 565 20.90 23.69 3.35
CA ILE A 565 21.10 22.91 4.57
C ILE A 565 21.40 21.46 4.22
N GLY A 566 20.54 20.81 3.43
CA GLY A 566 20.67 19.37 3.18
C GLY A 566 19.77 18.87 2.07
N LYS A 567 20.05 17.62 1.66
CA LYS A 567 19.18 16.83 0.78
C LYS A 567 18.23 16.02 1.66
N ILE A 568 16.94 16.06 1.35
CA ILE A 568 15.89 15.45 2.18
C ILE A 568 15.08 14.37 1.45
N LEU A 569 15.09 14.35 0.11
CA LEU A 569 14.47 13.28 -0.68
C LEU A 569 15.45 12.80 -1.73
N GLN A 570 15.57 11.49 -1.92
CA GLN A 570 16.43 10.88 -2.93
C GLN A 570 15.95 9.47 -3.28
N GLN A 571 16.53 8.89 -4.32
CA GLN A 571 16.32 7.48 -4.64
C GLN A 571 16.71 6.53 -3.50
N ASP A 572 16.07 5.38 -3.48
CA ASP A 572 16.47 4.20 -2.73
C ASP A 572 16.56 3.05 -3.75
N PRO A 573 17.76 2.50 -4.03
CA PRO A 573 17.93 1.43 -5.01
C PRO A 573 17.10 0.17 -4.75
N ALA A 574 16.58 -0.03 -3.53
CA ALA A 574 15.68 -1.12 -3.21
C ALA A 574 14.20 -0.81 -3.47
N VAL A 575 13.86 0.46 -3.71
CA VAL A 575 12.46 0.93 -3.83
C VAL A 575 12.19 1.59 -5.18
N ALA A 576 12.94 2.63 -5.56
CA ALA A 576 12.72 3.44 -6.75
C ALA A 576 13.86 4.44 -7.02
N THR A 577 13.91 4.97 -8.25
CA THR A 577 14.86 6.00 -8.67
C THR A 577 14.19 7.35 -8.95
N GLY A 578 14.97 8.42 -9.09
CA GLY A 578 14.49 9.69 -9.65
C GLY A 578 13.41 10.41 -8.83
N ALA A 579 13.57 10.47 -7.50
CA ALA A 579 12.61 11.12 -6.60
C ALA A 579 13.00 12.59 -6.35
N GLY A 580 12.52 13.53 -7.18
CA GLY A 580 12.98 14.93 -7.13
C GLY A 580 11.93 16.04 -7.19
N HIS A 581 10.85 15.96 -7.98
CA HIS A 581 9.80 17.01 -7.91
C HIS A 581 8.81 16.67 -6.79
N HIS A 582 8.42 17.68 -6.03
CA HIS A 582 7.57 17.52 -4.85
C HIS A 582 6.72 18.76 -4.54
N SER A 583 5.71 18.55 -3.71
CA SER A 583 5.06 19.57 -2.91
C SER A 583 4.95 19.09 -1.45
N VAL A 584 4.54 19.99 -0.56
CA VAL A 584 4.28 19.66 0.85
C VAL A 584 2.82 19.84 1.20
N LEU A 585 2.30 18.95 2.04
CA LEU A 585 0.95 18.99 2.55
C LEU A 585 0.99 19.10 4.07
N ASN A 586 0.43 20.17 4.63
CA ASN A 586 0.19 20.31 6.06
C ASN A 586 -1.26 19.97 6.38
N ILE A 587 -1.49 19.23 7.46
CA ILE A 587 -2.85 19.07 7.97
C ILE A 587 -3.26 20.37 8.68
N PRO A 588 -4.32 21.06 8.22
CA PRO A 588 -4.72 22.35 8.77
C PRO A 588 -4.87 22.33 10.29
N GLY A 589 -4.30 23.34 10.96
CA GLY A 589 -4.36 23.48 12.41
C GLY A 589 -3.42 22.56 13.19
N THR A 590 -2.53 21.82 12.51
CA THR A 590 -1.59 20.89 13.15
C THR A 590 -0.16 21.10 12.66
N ASP A 591 0.78 20.42 13.30
CA ASP A 591 2.17 20.30 12.83
C ASP A 591 2.44 18.93 12.18
N GLU A 592 1.42 18.35 11.54
CA GLU A 592 1.52 17.12 10.75
C GLU A 592 1.80 17.46 9.28
N TRP A 593 2.88 16.91 8.73
CA TRP A 593 3.35 17.22 7.39
C TRP A 593 3.61 15.96 6.57
N TYR A 594 3.34 16.06 5.28
CA TYR A 594 3.61 15.05 4.28
C TYR A 594 4.34 15.69 3.11
N ILE A 595 5.21 14.92 2.48
CA ILE A 595 5.78 15.25 1.18
C ILE A 595 5.06 14.42 0.13
N VAL A 596 4.54 15.08 -0.90
CA VAL A 596 3.96 14.42 -2.08
C VAL A 596 4.95 14.63 -3.21
N TYR A 597 5.39 13.55 -3.84
CA TYR A 597 6.49 13.58 -4.80
C TYR A 597 6.24 12.58 -5.92
N HIS A 598 7.03 12.63 -6.98
CA HIS A 598 7.06 11.54 -7.95
C HIS A 598 8.34 10.73 -7.84
N ARG A 599 8.31 9.48 -8.32
CA ARG A 599 9.49 8.62 -8.50
C ARG A 599 9.35 7.77 -9.76
N ARG A 600 10.42 7.09 -10.16
CA ARG A 600 10.40 6.06 -11.21
C ARG A 600 10.49 4.66 -10.59
N PRO A 601 9.51 3.76 -10.84
CA PRO A 601 9.58 2.38 -10.39
C PRO A 601 10.85 1.68 -10.92
N LEU A 602 11.42 0.75 -10.15
CA LEU A 602 12.63 0.01 -10.57
C LEU A 602 12.42 -0.86 -11.82
N THR A 603 11.17 -1.18 -12.15
CA THR A 603 10.80 -1.94 -13.34
C THR A 603 10.79 -1.09 -14.61
N GLU A 604 10.93 0.23 -14.50
CA GLU A 604 10.77 1.16 -15.61
C GLU A 604 12.05 1.94 -15.90
N THR A 605 12.37 2.10 -17.19
CA THR A 605 13.53 2.89 -17.66
C THR A 605 13.14 4.13 -18.45
N ASP A 606 11.88 4.24 -18.90
CA ASP A 606 11.41 5.42 -19.62
C ASP A 606 11.36 6.63 -18.67
N PRO A 607 11.95 7.78 -19.02
CA PRO A 607 11.92 8.96 -18.17
C PRO A 607 10.51 9.46 -17.87
N ASN A 608 9.53 9.18 -18.72
CA ASN A 608 8.13 9.58 -18.55
C ASN A 608 7.33 8.65 -17.63
N HIS A 609 7.83 7.45 -17.29
CA HIS A 609 7.15 6.51 -16.39
C HIS A 609 7.35 6.91 -14.91
N ARG A 610 6.79 8.06 -14.56
CA ARG A 610 6.83 8.64 -13.21
C ARG A 610 5.50 8.38 -12.51
N VAL A 611 5.56 8.06 -11.23
CA VAL A 611 4.38 7.77 -10.40
C VAL A 611 4.37 8.64 -9.16
N THR A 612 3.20 9.14 -8.79
CA THR A 612 3.01 9.99 -7.60
C THR A 612 2.96 9.16 -6.32
N CYS A 613 3.72 9.60 -5.32
CA CYS A 613 3.89 8.96 -4.02
C CYS A 613 3.74 9.98 -2.89
N ILE A 614 3.50 9.49 -1.69
CA ILE A 614 3.40 10.28 -0.47
C ILE A 614 4.14 9.58 0.67
N ASP A 615 4.86 10.33 1.49
CA ASP A 615 5.47 9.85 2.73
C ASP A 615 5.42 10.96 3.79
N ARG A 616 5.62 10.61 5.07
CA ARG A 616 5.67 11.60 6.15
C ARG A 616 6.90 12.48 6.00
N MET A 617 6.72 13.78 6.23
CA MET A 617 7.83 14.74 6.39
C MET A 617 7.89 15.14 7.86
N GLU A 618 9.04 14.97 8.48
CA GLU A 618 9.21 15.20 9.92
C GLU A 618 10.34 16.19 10.18
N PHE A 619 10.27 16.83 11.34
CA PHE A 619 11.26 17.79 11.78
C PHE A 619 11.95 17.27 13.04
N ASP A 620 13.23 17.61 13.21
CA ASP A 620 13.94 17.39 14.47
C ASP A 620 13.62 18.49 15.51
N GLU A 621 14.21 18.37 16.70
CA GLU A 621 14.03 19.33 17.79
C GLU A 621 14.56 20.73 17.46
N GLN A 622 15.48 20.84 16.48
CA GLN A 622 16.03 22.10 15.99
C GLN A 622 15.18 22.69 14.86
N GLY A 623 14.13 21.99 14.43
CA GLY A 623 13.26 22.36 13.32
C GLY A 623 13.84 22.06 11.95
N LEU A 624 14.91 21.27 11.83
CA LEU A 624 15.43 20.83 10.55
C LEU A 624 14.56 19.70 9.98
N ILE A 625 14.43 19.64 8.66
CA ILE A 625 13.72 18.55 7.99
C ILE A 625 14.57 17.28 8.08
N LYS A 626 14.01 16.21 8.64
CA LYS A 626 14.64 14.89 8.64
C LYS A 626 14.61 14.31 7.22
N PRO A 627 15.65 13.58 6.78
CA PRO A 627 15.62 12.88 5.50
C PRO A 627 14.39 11.96 5.40
N VAL A 628 13.64 12.11 4.32
CA VAL A 628 12.46 11.30 4.02
C VAL A 628 12.92 9.97 3.43
N LYS A 629 12.38 8.88 3.98
CA LYS A 629 12.53 7.54 3.43
C LYS A 629 11.39 7.29 2.44
N ILE A 630 11.72 7.06 1.17
CA ILE A 630 10.71 6.64 0.18
C ILE A 630 10.26 5.20 0.48
N THR A 631 8.96 4.92 0.41
CA THR A 631 8.42 3.61 0.78
C THR A 631 7.46 3.04 -0.26
N HIS A 632 7.20 1.73 -0.22
CA HIS A 632 6.02 1.13 -0.88
C HIS A 632 4.74 1.25 -0.03
N VAL A 633 4.90 1.56 1.26
CA VAL A 633 3.84 1.56 2.26
C VAL A 633 3.01 2.83 2.22
N GLY A 634 3.65 3.98 2.02
CA GLY A 634 3.01 5.29 2.09
C GLY A 634 2.58 5.67 3.51
N VAL A 635 1.45 6.34 3.64
CA VAL A 635 1.02 7.00 4.89
C VAL A 635 -0.20 6.34 5.51
N ALA A 636 -0.39 6.53 6.82
CA ALA A 636 -1.62 6.11 7.50
C ALA A 636 -2.83 6.89 6.99
N ARG A 637 -4.02 6.30 7.12
CA ARG A 637 -5.29 7.01 6.94
C ARG A 637 -5.33 8.25 7.82
N ARG A 638 -5.66 9.39 7.22
CA ARG A 638 -5.78 10.66 7.92
C ARG A 638 -6.95 11.46 7.36
N SER A 639 -8.14 11.30 7.95
CA SER A 639 -9.29 12.14 7.58
C SER A 639 -9.08 13.59 8.05
N LEU A 640 -9.53 14.55 7.26
CA LEU A 640 -9.69 15.94 7.71
C LEU A 640 -10.95 16.00 8.59
N GLY A 641 -10.82 16.42 9.85
CA GLY A 641 -11.96 16.53 10.76
C GLY A 641 -13.00 17.54 10.25
N ASN A 642 -14.20 17.55 10.83
CA ASN A 642 -15.28 18.47 10.41
C ASN A 642 -14.94 19.97 10.57
N ASP A 643 -13.83 20.29 11.25
CA ASP A 643 -13.39 21.65 11.57
C ASP A 643 -12.39 22.25 10.55
N ALA A 644 -11.98 21.50 9.51
CA ALA A 644 -11.13 22.03 8.44
C ALA A 644 -11.98 22.67 7.33
N GLN A 645 -12.56 23.83 7.62
CA GLN A 645 -13.25 24.70 6.64
C GLN A 645 -12.34 25.80 6.12
#